data_AF-A0A1Q3GSV6-F1
#
_entry.id   AF-A0A1Q3GSV6-F1
#
_cell.length_a   1.000
_cell.length_b   1.000
_cell.length_c   1.000
_cell.angle_alpha   90.00
_cell.angle_beta   90.00
_cell.angle_gamma   90.00
#
_symmetry.space_group_name_H-M   'P 1'
#
loop_
_entity.id
_entity.type
_entity.pdbx_description
1 polymer ?
#
loop_
_entity_poly.entity_id
_entity_poly.type
_entity_poly.pdbx_seq_one_letter_code
_entity_poly.pdbx_strand_id
1 'polypeptide(L)'
;MKIVEYPLVCWQLTDGAVFGQLLGYSQQVVADDVKSLRSSFSEYIEKQMKDSWFYEPEIKNVRLKNISLEVRPHYQESERIYPVKETLEVKIDAVYGSNESGYYECFLPLLHKSFYFYNEKDLDRLVEHFSRDTFHALTPDDIYNLLIPSTPWLEEVKVKIPKRKKDKEPQWSYSQFKLLNAISERLPHSRKENRKGTPDVAWERGELIDHLINIMINEKSNVLLVGKSGVGKSAVIHDAIRKITNQQKSKDFFERNSFWRTTPSRITAKAKYLGEWQLICEDMIYQLEMSRGILWLENFVMLALTGGEGPEDSVAAFLTSFIQRGKLRMVSEVTPEELEVMRRLIPGFVENFRILKIDEMDTQTTLKLFEYFNQYISKRSPVSFTAKAQEMAYVLLDRFIKYESFPGKAVRFLMSCANRAIQDKTPEIDLPEVIANFTQQSGIPDFLLRDDLFLNETELKDFFKVKIKGQDHVINKVSDIIKVFKAGLNDPNKPVATMIFAGPTGVGKTATVKAISSYFFGKGQAYEPLIRLDMSEFQHPSQIYRLIGSQGKLIQHVRQKPFSVLLLDEIEKANPLIFDALLTVLDEGILLDAAGRLTDFRNTIIIMTSNLGATNRSSLGFRSYQEQDYESNIRSFFRPEFYNRVDAILAFNPLEKDTILAITRKELEDIQQRDGIKQRSVQLQFTKDLIEFIGEEGFDPKYGARPLQREVERLIVAPLGLLFIENPTFANRTITVDYDGKEVSFRY
;
A
#
# COMPACT_ATOMS: atom_id res chain seq x y z
N MET A 1 9.48 -59.65 2.86
CA MET A 1 9.44 -58.97 1.55
C MET A 1 8.06 -59.19 0.94
N LYS A 2 7.47 -58.17 0.30
CA LYS A 2 6.25 -58.23 -0.52
C LYS A 2 6.70 -58.25 -1.98
N ILE A 3 6.15 -59.14 -2.80
CA ILE A 3 6.33 -59.04 -4.25
C ILE A 3 5.32 -58.00 -4.71
N VAL A 4 5.79 -56.97 -5.40
CA VAL A 4 4.95 -55.93 -6.01
C VAL A 4 5.04 -56.09 -7.52
N GLU A 5 3.88 -56.04 -8.16
CA GLU A 5 3.72 -56.17 -9.60
C GLU A 5 3.50 -54.77 -10.17
N TYR A 6 4.45 -54.30 -10.98
CA TYR A 6 4.37 -53.02 -11.65
C TYR A 6 3.81 -53.22 -13.05
N PRO A 7 2.72 -52.54 -13.43
CA PRO A 7 2.19 -52.68 -14.78
C PRO A 7 3.06 -51.88 -15.76
N LEU A 8 3.40 -52.55 -16.85
CA LEU A 8 4.29 -52.09 -17.91
C LEU A 8 3.50 -52.10 -19.21
N VAL A 9 3.52 -50.98 -19.93
CA VAL A 9 2.91 -50.90 -21.26
C VAL A 9 4.01 -51.11 -22.29
N CYS A 10 3.79 -52.01 -23.24
CA CYS A 10 4.75 -52.38 -24.27
C CYS A 10 4.19 -52.11 -25.66
N TRP A 11 5.05 -51.67 -26.56
CA TRP A 11 4.78 -51.47 -27.98
C TRP A 11 5.86 -52.18 -28.82
N GLN A 12 5.44 -52.78 -29.92
CA GLN A 12 6.35 -53.44 -30.87
C GLN A 12 6.86 -52.40 -31.87
N LEU A 13 8.17 -52.25 -32.00
CA LEU A 13 8.79 -51.36 -33.00
C LEU A 13 8.98 -52.09 -34.34
N THR A 14 9.11 -51.32 -35.42
CA THR A 14 9.19 -51.81 -36.81
C THR A 14 10.45 -52.62 -37.12
N ASP A 15 11.51 -52.44 -36.33
CA ASP A 15 12.80 -53.13 -36.44
C ASP A 15 12.88 -54.42 -35.60
N GLY A 16 11.79 -54.80 -34.92
CA GLY A 16 11.72 -55.98 -34.07
C GLY A 16 12.00 -55.72 -32.59
N ALA A 17 12.47 -54.52 -32.23
CA ALA A 17 12.67 -54.13 -30.83
C ALA A 17 11.33 -53.84 -30.12
N VAL A 18 11.37 -53.84 -28.79
CA VAL A 18 10.22 -53.56 -27.91
C VAL A 18 10.47 -52.27 -27.15
N PHE A 19 9.54 -51.33 -27.27
CA PHE A 19 9.50 -50.12 -26.46
C PHE A 19 8.59 -50.34 -25.25
N GLY A 20 9.03 -49.95 -24.06
CA GLY A 20 8.28 -50.11 -22.83
C GLY A 20 8.27 -48.87 -21.97
N GLN A 21 7.15 -48.65 -21.27
CA GLN A 21 6.99 -47.60 -20.29
C GLN A 21 6.28 -48.11 -19.03
N LEU A 22 6.92 -47.90 -17.88
CA LEU A 22 6.39 -48.28 -16.58
C LEU A 22 5.34 -47.27 -16.11
N LEU A 23 4.16 -47.73 -15.68
CA LEU A 23 3.10 -46.83 -15.23
C LEU A 23 3.51 -46.06 -13.96
N GLY A 24 3.23 -44.76 -13.94
CA GLY A 24 3.61 -43.87 -12.83
C GLY A 24 5.06 -43.38 -12.87
N TYR A 25 5.86 -43.79 -13.86
CA TYR A 25 7.23 -43.35 -14.06
C TYR A 25 7.41 -42.70 -15.43
N SER A 26 8.34 -41.74 -15.51
CA SER A 26 8.71 -41.09 -16.78
C SER A 26 9.76 -41.88 -17.57
N GLN A 27 10.31 -42.96 -17.01
CA GLN A 27 11.36 -43.75 -17.65
C GLN A 27 10.77 -44.59 -18.79
N GLN A 28 11.39 -44.47 -19.95
CA GLN A 28 11.11 -45.28 -21.14
C GLN A 28 12.36 -46.10 -21.48
N VAL A 29 12.17 -47.33 -21.99
CA VAL A 29 13.25 -48.23 -22.36
C VAL A 29 12.91 -48.88 -23.70
N VAL A 30 13.90 -48.97 -24.59
CA VAL A 30 13.85 -49.81 -25.79
C VAL A 30 14.79 -50.99 -25.57
N ALA A 31 14.32 -52.20 -25.87
CA ALA A 31 15.11 -53.43 -25.75
C ALA A 31 14.80 -54.42 -26.87
N ASP A 32 15.71 -55.35 -27.14
CA ASP A 32 15.55 -56.35 -28.22
C ASP A 32 14.38 -57.31 -27.97
N ASP A 33 14.00 -57.53 -26.71
CA ASP A 33 12.89 -58.38 -26.31
C ASP A 33 12.27 -57.96 -24.95
N VAL A 34 11.09 -58.48 -24.65
CA VAL A 34 10.34 -58.19 -23.41
C VAL A 34 11.08 -58.63 -22.14
N LYS A 35 11.90 -59.68 -22.22
CA LYS A 35 12.63 -60.21 -21.05
C LYS A 35 13.75 -59.24 -20.66
N SER A 36 14.47 -58.71 -21.64
CA SER A 36 15.50 -57.69 -21.49
C SER A 36 14.89 -56.38 -20.95
N LEU A 37 13.74 -55.98 -21.50
CA LEU A 37 12.95 -54.83 -21.03
C LEU A 37 12.58 -54.95 -19.54
N ARG A 38 12.04 -56.10 -19.12
CA ARG A 38 11.68 -56.37 -17.71
C ARG A 38 12.89 -56.32 -16.78
N SER A 39 14.05 -56.82 -17.24
CA SER A 39 15.29 -56.76 -16.44
C SER A 39 15.73 -55.32 -16.19
N SER A 40 15.73 -54.48 -17.23
CA SER A 40 16.09 -53.06 -17.11
C SER A 40 15.16 -52.28 -16.19
N PHE A 41 13.85 -52.53 -16.26
CA PHE A 41 12.90 -51.90 -15.34
C PHE A 41 13.01 -52.43 -13.91
N SER A 42 13.29 -53.72 -13.71
CA SER A 42 13.54 -54.27 -12.37
C SER A 42 14.75 -53.60 -11.71
N GLU A 43 15.87 -53.47 -12.44
CA GLU A 43 17.06 -52.76 -11.95
C GLU A 43 16.79 -51.29 -11.65
N TYR A 44 16.01 -50.62 -12.52
CA TYR A 44 15.61 -49.23 -12.32
C TYR A 44 14.79 -49.05 -11.03
N ILE A 45 13.79 -49.90 -10.80
CA ILE A 45 12.96 -49.87 -9.59
C ILE A 45 13.82 -50.16 -8.37
N GLU A 46 14.68 -51.19 -8.39
CA GLU A 46 15.59 -51.51 -7.28
C GLU A 46 16.55 -50.37 -6.93
N LYS A 47 16.99 -49.60 -7.94
CA LYS A 47 17.81 -48.40 -7.72
C LYS A 47 17.02 -47.26 -7.09
N GLN A 48 15.81 -46.97 -7.58
CA GLN A 48 14.91 -45.94 -7.03
C GLN A 48 14.50 -46.25 -5.58
N MET A 49 14.39 -47.53 -5.22
CA MET A 49 14.06 -47.95 -3.86
C MET A 49 15.13 -47.64 -2.80
N LYS A 50 16.36 -47.29 -3.20
CA LYS A 50 17.39 -46.81 -2.26
C LYS A 50 17.16 -45.36 -1.84
N ASP A 51 16.42 -44.58 -2.64
CA ASP A 51 15.94 -43.25 -2.28
C ASP A 51 14.62 -43.37 -1.52
N SER A 52 14.43 -42.60 -0.44
CA SER A 52 13.38 -42.83 0.57
C SER A 52 11.91 -42.65 0.10
N TRP A 53 11.67 -42.43 -1.20
CA TRP A 53 10.35 -42.31 -1.80
C TRP A 53 10.30 -43.10 -3.11
N PHE A 54 9.55 -44.21 -3.12
CA PHE A 54 9.25 -45.00 -4.32
C PHE A 54 7.73 -45.10 -4.50
N TYR A 55 7.28 -45.05 -5.75
CA TYR A 55 5.89 -45.25 -6.10
C TYR A 55 5.56 -46.76 -6.05
N GLU A 56 4.54 -47.13 -5.29
CA GLU A 56 3.95 -48.47 -5.31
C GLU A 56 2.60 -48.33 -6.02
N PRO A 57 2.39 -48.96 -7.20
CA PRO A 57 1.13 -48.84 -7.92
C PRO A 57 -0.02 -49.38 -7.07
N GLU A 58 -0.96 -48.52 -6.70
CA GLU A 58 -2.17 -48.92 -5.95
C GLU A 58 -3.31 -49.39 -6.88
N ILE A 59 -3.05 -49.39 -8.19
CA ILE A 59 -3.97 -49.78 -9.24
C ILE A 59 -4.12 -51.32 -9.32
N LYS A 60 -5.35 -51.80 -9.17
CA LYS A 60 -5.73 -53.22 -9.32
C LYS A 60 -6.63 -53.39 -10.55
N ASN A 61 -6.66 -54.61 -11.08
CA ASN A 61 -7.42 -54.97 -12.27
C ASN A 61 -7.09 -54.05 -13.45
N VAL A 62 -5.80 -53.88 -13.74
CA VAL A 62 -5.32 -52.99 -14.80
C VAL A 62 -5.87 -53.44 -16.15
N ARG A 63 -6.45 -52.49 -16.88
CA ARG A 63 -7.01 -52.68 -18.22
C ARG A 63 -6.43 -51.64 -19.16
N LEU A 64 -6.23 -52.04 -20.41
CA LEU A 64 -5.86 -51.17 -21.50
C LEU A 64 -7.09 -50.95 -22.38
N LYS A 65 -7.41 -49.68 -22.68
CA LYS A 65 -8.46 -49.29 -23.62
C LYS A 65 -7.91 -48.29 -24.61
N ASN A 66 -8.15 -48.54 -25.89
CA ASN A 66 -7.82 -47.62 -26.98
C ASN A 66 -9.04 -46.73 -27.24
N ILE A 67 -8.83 -45.42 -27.24
CA ILE A 67 -9.88 -44.42 -27.45
C ILE A 67 -9.50 -43.57 -28.67
N SER A 68 -10.33 -43.59 -29.70
CA SER A 68 -10.18 -42.75 -30.90
C SER A 68 -10.68 -41.34 -30.61
N LEU A 69 -9.88 -40.34 -30.96
CA LEU A 69 -10.18 -38.93 -30.75
C LEU A 69 -9.96 -38.12 -32.02
N GLU A 70 -10.94 -37.31 -32.38
CA GLU A 70 -10.81 -36.36 -33.47
C GLU A 70 -10.11 -35.10 -32.99
N VAL A 71 -8.87 -34.92 -33.43
CA VAL A 71 -8.02 -33.78 -33.11
C VAL A 71 -8.00 -32.85 -34.31
N ARG A 72 -8.15 -31.54 -34.07
CA ARG A 72 -7.93 -30.52 -35.10
C ARG A 72 -6.59 -29.83 -34.86
N PRO A 73 -5.52 -30.23 -35.56
CA PRO A 73 -4.22 -29.65 -35.33
C PRO A 73 -4.13 -28.24 -35.90
N HIS A 74 -3.12 -27.50 -35.46
CA HIS A 74 -2.88 -26.13 -35.87
C HIS A 74 -1.39 -25.93 -36.15
N TYR A 75 -1.07 -25.07 -37.12
CA TYR A 75 0.30 -24.63 -37.37
C TYR A 75 0.55 -23.30 -36.67
N GLN A 76 1.77 -23.09 -36.16
CA GLN A 76 2.20 -21.82 -35.60
C GLN A 76 3.34 -21.26 -36.45
N GLU A 77 3.11 -20.12 -37.08
CA GLU A 77 4.15 -19.39 -37.83
C GLU A 77 4.16 -17.94 -37.37
N SER A 78 5.31 -17.48 -36.85
CA SER A 78 5.54 -16.09 -36.42
C SER A 78 4.40 -15.54 -35.53
N GLU A 79 4.12 -16.23 -34.43
CA GLU A 79 3.09 -15.92 -33.41
C GLU A 79 1.61 -16.00 -33.87
N ARG A 80 1.32 -16.47 -35.10
CA ARG A 80 -0.06 -16.71 -35.56
C ARG A 80 -0.37 -18.19 -35.64
N ILE A 81 -1.56 -18.56 -35.14
CA ILE A 81 -2.09 -19.92 -35.15
C ILE A 81 -3.00 -20.10 -36.36
N TYR A 82 -2.68 -21.04 -37.24
CA TYR A 82 -3.46 -21.40 -38.42
C TYR A 82 -4.12 -22.77 -38.19
N PRO A 83 -5.44 -22.83 -37.96
CA PRO A 83 -6.13 -24.11 -37.79
C PRO A 83 -6.18 -24.87 -39.12
N VAL A 84 -5.82 -26.15 -39.10
CA VAL A 84 -5.98 -27.02 -40.27
C VAL A 84 -7.47 -27.34 -40.45
N LYS A 85 -7.95 -27.31 -41.70
CA LYS A 85 -9.38 -27.54 -41.99
C LYS A 85 -9.80 -28.98 -41.70
N GLU A 86 -8.89 -29.93 -41.87
CA GLU A 86 -9.10 -31.37 -41.69
C GLU A 86 -8.86 -31.79 -40.24
N THR A 87 -9.61 -32.79 -39.77
CA THR A 87 -9.45 -33.44 -38.46
C THR A 87 -8.64 -34.72 -38.62
N LEU A 88 -7.74 -34.97 -37.67
CA LEU A 88 -6.94 -36.18 -37.59
C LEU A 88 -7.55 -37.10 -36.52
N GLU A 89 -7.79 -38.36 -36.84
CA GLU A 89 -8.17 -39.37 -35.85
C GLU A 89 -6.90 -39.89 -35.15
N VAL A 90 -6.77 -39.60 -33.86
CA VAL A 90 -5.66 -40.00 -33.00
C VAL A 90 -6.15 -41.08 -32.04
N LYS A 91 -5.46 -42.22 -31.98
CA LYS A 91 -5.74 -43.28 -31.01
C LYS A 91 -4.92 -43.06 -29.75
N ILE A 92 -5.60 -43.05 -28.61
CA ILE A 92 -4.96 -42.88 -27.31
C ILE A 92 -5.09 -44.16 -26.50
N ASP A 93 -3.94 -44.59 -25.98
CA ASP A 93 -3.85 -45.70 -25.06
C ASP A 93 -4.12 -45.23 -23.64
N ALA A 94 -5.26 -45.62 -23.09
CA ALA A 94 -5.64 -45.37 -21.72
C ALA A 94 -5.46 -46.65 -20.90
N VAL A 95 -4.60 -46.60 -19.89
CA VAL A 95 -4.39 -47.70 -18.94
C VAL A 95 -5.00 -47.33 -17.61
N TYR A 96 -6.02 -48.07 -17.19
CA TYR A 96 -6.82 -47.71 -16.02
C TYR A 96 -7.16 -48.93 -15.16
N GLY A 97 -7.53 -48.67 -13.91
CA GLY A 97 -7.85 -49.71 -12.95
C GLY A 97 -8.38 -49.12 -11.65
N SER A 98 -8.96 -49.98 -10.82
CA SER A 98 -9.56 -49.60 -9.54
C SER A 98 -8.52 -49.62 -8.43
N ASN A 99 -8.58 -48.71 -7.48
CA ASN A 99 -7.74 -48.76 -6.29
C ASN A 99 -8.50 -49.32 -5.06
N GLU A 100 -7.80 -49.49 -3.94
CA GLU A 100 -8.40 -50.00 -2.69
C GLU A 100 -9.43 -49.05 -2.06
N SER A 101 -9.39 -47.77 -2.41
CA SER A 101 -10.28 -46.72 -1.89
C SER A 101 -11.56 -46.52 -2.71
N GLY A 102 -11.81 -47.36 -3.72
CA GLY A 102 -13.06 -47.38 -4.50
C GLY A 102 -13.16 -46.34 -5.62
N TYR A 103 -12.06 -45.68 -5.99
CA TYR A 103 -11.98 -44.85 -7.20
C TYR A 103 -11.08 -45.50 -8.26
N TYR A 104 -11.17 -45.02 -9.48
CA TYR A 104 -10.35 -45.45 -10.60
C TYR A 104 -9.20 -44.47 -10.84
N GLU A 105 -8.07 -44.99 -11.27
CA GLU A 105 -6.93 -44.22 -11.75
C GLU A 105 -6.71 -44.57 -13.21
N CYS A 106 -6.49 -43.56 -14.05
CA CYS A 106 -6.17 -43.71 -15.46
C CYS A 106 -4.84 -43.03 -15.77
N PHE A 107 -4.01 -43.72 -16.55
CA PHE A 107 -2.75 -43.24 -17.11
C PHE A 107 -2.88 -43.14 -18.63
N LEU A 108 -2.34 -42.06 -19.19
CA LEU A 108 -2.18 -41.83 -20.62
C LEU A 108 -0.67 -41.84 -20.91
N PRO A 109 -0.07 -43.01 -21.20
CA PRO A 109 1.39 -43.19 -21.18
C PRO A 109 2.14 -42.23 -22.13
N LEU A 110 1.66 -42.10 -23.36
CA LEU A 110 2.26 -41.25 -24.41
C LEU A 110 2.10 -39.75 -24.12
N LEU A 111 1.08 -39.36 -23.33
CA LEU A 111 0.85 -37.96 -22.96
C LEU A 111 1.45 -37.61 -21.58
N HIS A 112 2.05 -38.58 -20.89
CA HIS A 112 2.54 -38.46 -19.52
C HIS A 112 1.51 -37.85 -18.54
N LYS A 113 0.23 -38.12 -18.75
CA LYS A 113 -0.88 -37.65 -17.90
C LYS A 113 -1.46 -38.79 -17.08
N SER A 114 -1.95 -38.45 -15.89
CA SER A 114 -2.77 -39.35 -15.07
C SER A 114 -3.89 -38.57 -14.39
N PHE A 115 -5.00 -39.24 -14.11
CA PHE A 115 -6.13 -38.64 -13.41
C PHE A 115 -6.93 -39.70 -12.64
N TYR A 116 -7.63 -39.24 -11.61
CA TYR A 116 -8.54 -40.06 -10.80
C TYR A 116 -9.99 -39.76 -11.15
N PHE A 117 -10.83 -40.79 -11.12
CA PHE A 117 -12.24 -40.68 -11.45
C PHE A 117 -13.07 -41.73 -10.70
N TYR A 118 -14.34 -41.45 -10.46
CA TYR A 118 -15.16 -42.26 -9.55
C TYR A 118 -15.97 -43.36 -10.27
N ASN A 119 -16.29 -43.17 -11.55
CA ASN A 119 -17.16 -44.07 -12.29
C ASN A 119 -16.52 -44.46 -13.62
N GLU A 120 -16.42 -45.77 -13.89
CA GLU A 120 -15.80 -46.32 -15.11
C GLU A 120 -16.40 -45.75 -16.40
N LYS A 121 -17.70 -45.39 -16.38
CA LYS A 121 -18.41 -44.79 -17.53
C LYS A 121 -17.88 -43.42 -17.94
N ASP A 122 -17.23 -42.69 -17.03
CA ASP A 122 -16.70 -41.35 -17.32
C ASP A 122 -15.34 -41.40 -18.04
N LEU A 123 -14.72 -42.58 -18.15
CA LEU A 123 -13.38 -42.76 -18.71
C LEU A 123 -13.24 -42.12 -20.09
N ASP A 124 -14.13 -42.44 -21.03
CA ASP A 124 -13.98 -41.99 -22.43
C ASP A 124 -14.04 -40.46 -22.54
N ARG A 125 -14.97 -39.83 -21.80
CA ARG A 125 -15.10 -38.38 -21.74
C ARG A 125 -13.90 -37.70 -21.08
N LEU A 126 -13.36 -38.31 -20.02
CA LEU A 126 -12.22 -37.75 -19.30
C LEU A 126 -10.93 -37.89 -20.10
N VAL A 127 -10.72 -39.02 -20.78
CA VAL A 127 -9.61 -39.19 -21.72
C VAL A 127 -9.72 -38.14 -22.83
N GLU A 128 -10.89 -37.97 -23.43
CA GLU A 128 -11.13 -36.89 -24.41
C GLU A 128 -10.73 -35.51 -23.85
N HIS A 129 -11.24 -35.15 -22.68
CA HIS A 129 -10.98 -33.86 -22.04
C HIS A 129 -9.49 -33.63 -21.78
N PHE A 130 -8.81 -34.58 -21.11
CA PHE A 130 -7.40 -34.42 -20.73
C PHE A 130 -6.44 -34.51 -21.92
N SER A 131 -6.85 -35.16 -23.00
CA SER A 131 -6.07 -35.25 -24.23
C SER A 131 -6.23 -34.04 -25.13
N ARG A 132 -7.42 -33.43 -25.16
CA ARG A 132 -7.73 -32.28 -26.02
C ARG A 132 -6.81 -31.08 -25.78
N ASP A 133 -6.60 -30.72 -24.51
CA ASP A 133 -5.70 -29.61 -24.14
C ASP A 133 -4.24 -29.86 -24.55
N THR A 134 -3.80 -31.12 -24.52
CA THR A 134 -2.44 -31.49 -24.93
C THR A 134 -2.28 -31.38 -26.44
N PHE A 135 -3.22 -31.91 -27.22
CA PHE A 135 -3.11 -31.85 -28.67
C PHE A 135 -3.36 -30.47 -29.26
N HIS A 136 -4.15 -29.62 -28.59
CA HIS A 136 -4.28 -28.20 -28.96
C HIS A 136 -3.03 -27.37 -28.72
N ALA A 137 -1.97 -27.92 -28.13
CA ALA A 137 -0.69 -27.26 -27.96
C ALA A 137 0.43 -27.83 -28.86
N LEU A 138 0.11 -28.80 -29.73
CA LEU A 138 1.09 -29.54 -30.54
C LEU A 138 0.88 -29.31 -32.04
N THR A 139 1.98 -29.25 -32.79
CA THR A 139 1.94 -29.17 -34.26
C THR A 139 1.60 -30.55 -34.86
N PRO A 140 1.14 -30.63 -36.12
CA PRO A 140 0.94 -31.91 -36.81
C PRO A 140 2.16 -32.85 -36.75
N ASP A 141 3.37 -32.32 -36.85
CA ASP A 141 4.61 -33.11 -36.77
C ASP A 141 4.84 -33.65 -35.36
N ASP A 142 4.56 -32.85 -34.33
CA ASP A 142 4.63 -33.30 -32.93
C ASP A 142 3.60 -34.39 -32.64
N ILE A 143 2.39 -34.26 -33.18
CA ILE A 143 1.34 -35.26 -33.06
C ILE A 143 1.76 -36.56 -33.76
N TYR A 144 2.33 -36.46 -34.96
CA TYR A 144 2.85 -37.61 -35.69
C TYR A 144 3.97 -38.33 -34.91
N ASN A 145 4.87 -37.58 -34.27
CA ASN A 145 5.96 -38.15 -33.46
C ASN A 145 5.47 -38.85 -32.18
N LEU A 146 4.26 -38.54 -31.71
CA LEU A 146 3.63 -39.21 -30.56
C LEU A 146 2.84 -40.47 -30.95
N LEU A 147 2.59 -40.69 -32.24
CA LEU A 147 1.83 -41.84 -32.73
C LEU A 147 2.76 -43.06 -32.92
N ILE A 148 2.64 -44.04 -32.04
CA ILE A 148 3.24 -45.36 -32.25
C ILE A 148 2.25 -46.21 -33.06
N PRO A 149 2.63 -46.73 -34.25
CA PRO A 149 1.69 -47.42 -35.13
C PRO A 149 1.29 -48.82 -34.64
N SER A 150 2.01 -49.39 -33.66
CA SER A 150 1.69 -50.70 -33.10
C SER A 150 0.70 -50.61 -31.94
N THR A 151 -0.20 -51.58 -31.87
CA THR A 151 -1.14 -51.73 -30.74
C THR A 151 -0.38 -52.15 -29.49
N PRO A 152 -0.50 -51.43 -28.35
CA PRO A 152 0.18 -51.84 -27.14
C PRO A 152 -0.45 -53.07 -26.52
N TRP A 153 0.34 -53.70 -25.64
CA TRP A 153 -0.15 -54.69 -24.70
C TRP A 153 0.40 -54.43 -23.30
N LEU A 154 -0.24 -55.04 -22.31
CA LEU A 154 0.17 -54.95 -20.91
C LEU A 154 1.08 -56.11 -20.53
N GLU A 155 2.13 -55.78 -19.79
CA GLU A 155 3.05 -56.69 -19.15
C GLU A 155 3.23 -56.31 -17.68
N GLU A 156 3.92 -57.16 -16.92
CA GLU A 156 4.20 -56.93 -15.52
C GLU A 156 5.69 -57.08 -15.21
N VAL A 157 6.20 -56.21 -14.34
CA VAL A 157 7.53 -56.31 -13.73
C VAL A 157 7.35 -56.65 -12.26
N LYS A 158 7.85 -57.81 -11.82
CA LYS A 158 7.71 -58.28 -10.44
C LYS A 158 8.99 -57.99 -9.66
N VAL A 159 8.91 -57.14 -8.64
CA VAL A 159 10.07 -56.77 -7.81
C VAL A 159 9.84 -57.19 -6.36
N LYS A 160 10.88 -57.72 -5.70
CA LYS A 160 10.82 -58.11 -4.27
C LYS A 160 11.15 -56.90 -3.39
N ILE A 161 10.13 -56.35 -2.75
CA ILE A 161 10.25 -55.18 -1.88
C ILE A 161 10.33 -55.61 -0.41
N PRO A 162 11.27 -55.10 0.42
CA PRO A 162 11.22 -55.34 1.87
C PRO A 162 9.87 -54.85 2.45
N LYS A 163 9.26 -55.61 3.37
CA LYS A 163 8.00 -55.17 4.01
C LYS A 163 8.31 -53.83 4.69
N ARG A 164 7.67 -52.74 4.26
CA ARG A 164 7.71 -51.44 4.94
C ARG A 164 7.51 -51.71 6.44
N LYS A 165 8.45 -51.29 7.29
CA LYS A 165 8.08 -50.99 8.68
C LYS A 165 6.94 -49.97 8.58
N LYS A 166 5.99 -49.97 9.51
CA LYS A 166 4.94 -48.94 9.58
C LYS A 166 5.60 -47.55 9.66
N ASP A 167 5.96 -47.01 8.51
CA ASP A 167 6.28 -45.62 8.34
C ASP A 167 4.96 -44.89 8.50
N LYS A 168 5.01 -43.83 9.29
CA LYS A 168 3.88 -42.94 9.54
C LYS A 168 3.22 -42.61 8.22
N GLU A 169 1.89 -42.65 8.20
CA GLU A 169 1.06 -42.11 7.12
C GLU A 169 1.69 -40.82 6.56
N PRO A 170 1.66 -40.61 5.23
CA PRO A 170 2.28 -39.43 4.62
C PRO A 170 1.82 -38.19 5.39
N GLN A 171 2.77 -37.46 5.99
CA GLN A 171 2.45 -36.24 6.69
C GLN A 171 1.97 -35.24 5.63
N TRP A 172 0.66 -35.13 5.47
CA TRP A 172 0.04 -34.08 4.67
C TRP A 172 0.62 -32.75 5.13
N SER A 173 1.29 -32.08 4.20
CA SER A 173 1.98 -30.82 4.47
C SER A 173 1.34 -29.75 3.61
N TYR A 174 1.12 -28.58 4.22
CA TYR A 174 0.62 -27.40 3.53
C TYR A 174 1.52 -26.92 2.37
N SER A 175 2.73 -27.48 2.22
CA SER A 175 3.64 -27.23 1.09
C SER A 175 3.09 -27.66 -0.27
N GLN A 176 2.08 -28.53 -0.30
CA GLN A 176 1.45 -28.97 -1.55
C GLN A 176 0.54 -27.91 -2.20
N PHE A 177 0.05 -26.93 -1.43
CA PHE A 177 -0.81 -25.85 -1.94
C PHE A 177 0.03 -24.74 -2.60
N LYS A 178 0.64 -25.04 -3.76
CA LYS A 178 1.61 -24.15 -4.43
C LYS A 178 1.03 -22.78 -4.76
N LEU A 179 -0.20 -22.72 -5.28
CA LEU A 179 -0.83 -21.44 -5.61
C LEU A 179 -1.15 -20.66 -4.34
N LEU A 180 -1.81 -21.29 -3.38
CA LEU A 180 -2.26 -20.63 -2.16
C LEU A 180 -1.08 -20.05 -1.36
N ASN A 181 0.03 -20.79 -1.22
CA ASN A 181 1.25 -20.28 -0.60
C ASN A 181 1.90 -19.11 -1.37
N ALA A 182 1.62 -18.98 -2.67
CA ALA A 182 2.20 -17.92 -3.49
C ALA A 182 1.36 -16.64 -3.52
N ILE A 183 0.04 -16.74 -3.35
CA ILE A 183 -0.87 -15.59 -3.37
C ILE A 183 -1.37 -15.19 -1.97
N SER A 184 -1.08 -15.98 -0.93
CA SER A 184 -1.54 -15.73 0.43
C SER A 184 -0.48 -16.11 1.48
N GLU A 185 -0.65 -15.56 2.67
CA GLU A 185 0.19 -15.85 3.84
C GLU A 185 -0.57 -16.75 4.81
N ARG A 186 0.10 -17.76 5.37
CA ARG A 186 -0.53 -18.69 6.31
C ARG A 186 -0.52 -18.15 7.73
N LEU A 187 -1.61 -18.35 8.45
CA LEU A 187 -1.76 -17.97 9.86
C LEU A 187 -1.97 -19.19 10.77
N PRO A 188 -1.60 -19.11 12.06
CA PRO A 188 -0.79 -18.05 12.68
C PRO A 188 0.70 -18.14 12.27
N HIS A 189 1.39 -16.99 12.26
CA HIS A 189 2.84 -16.91 12.00
C HIS A 189 3.66 -17.70 13.03
N SER A 190 4.90 -18.06 12.65
CA SER A 190 5.79 -18.76 13.56
C SER A 190 6.19 -17.88 14.75
N ARG A 191 6.42 -18.48 15.93
CA ARG A 191 6.84 -17.73 17.14
C ARG A 191 8.13 -16.90 16.97
N LYS A 192 8.95 -17.16 15.93
CA LYS A 192 10.16 -16.39 15.64
C LYS A 192 9.85 -15.08 14.90
N GLU A 193 8.78 -15.02 14.10
CA GLU A 193 8.37 -13.83 13.34
C GLU A 193 7.63 -12.80 14.23
N ASN A 194 6.88 -13.25 15.24
CA ASN A 194 6.08 -12.39 16.14
C ASN A 194 6.88 -11.52 17.13
N ARG A 195 8.22 -11.47 17.05
CA ARG A 195 9.05 -10.75 18.05
C ARG A 195 9.24 -9.26 17.75
N LYS A 196 8.91 -8.77 16.55
CA LYS A 196 9.18 -7.39 16.12
C LYS A 196 7.92 -6.52 15.87
N GLY A 197 6.72 -7.06 16.10
CA GLY A 197 5.46 -6.37 15.80
C GLY A 197 4.78 -5.72 17.00
N THR A 198 3.78 -4.89 16.72
CA THR A 198 2.76 -4.46 17.68
C THR A 198 2.09 -5.67 18.34
N PRO A 199 1.59 -5.55 19.58
CA PRO A 199 0.85 -6.64 20.21
C PRO A 199 -0.40 -7.00 19.40
N ASP A 200 -0.39 -8.16 18.76
CA ASP A 200 -1.56 -8.76 18.11
C ASP A 200 -2.51 -9.39 19.15
N VAL A 201 -2.88 -8.62 20.18
CA VAL A 201 -3.75 -9.08 21.27
C VAL A 201 -4.94 -8.13 21.38
N ALA A 202 -6.14 -8.68 21.35
CA ALA A 202 -7.38 -7.96 21.50
C ALA A 202 -7.82 -7.95 22.97
N TRP A 203 -7.16 -7.10 23.77
CA TRP A 203 -7.54 -6.88 25.17
C TRP A 203 -8.98 -6.39 25.30
N GLU A 204 -9.68 -6.86 26.34
CA GLU A 204 -11.08 -6.47 26.65
C GLU A 204 -12.09 -6.82 25.52
N ARG A 205 -11.77 -7.77 24.63
CA ARG A 205 -12.67 -8.22 23.53
C ARG A 205 -13.01 -9.71 23.59
N GLY A 206 -12.95 -10.33 24.77
CA GLY A 206 -13.15 -11.78 24.95
C GLY A 206 -14.46 -12.32 24.37
N GLU A 207 -15.58 -11.70 24.72
CA GLU A 207 -16.91 -12.10 24.23
C GLU A 207 -17.03 -11.96 22.70
N LEU A 208 -16.46 -10.89 22.15
CA LEU A 208 -16.49 -10.64 20.71
C LEU A 208 -15.66 -11.66 19.93
N ILE A 209 -14.50 -12.06 20.47
CA ILE A 209 -13.68 -13.14 19.92
C ILE A 209 -14.43 -14.46 19.94
N ASP A 210 -15.11 -14.80 21.05
CA ASP A 210 -15.88 -16.03 21.15
C ASP A 210 -17.07 -16.07 20.20
N HIS A 211 -17.75 -14.95 20.02
CA HIS A 211 -18.80 -14.80 19.01
C HIS A 211 -18.26 -14.98 17.59
N LEU A 212 -17.13 -14.34 17.26
CA LEU A 212 -16.49 -14.50 15.95
C LEU A 212 -16.11 -15.96 15.67
N ILE A 213 -15.54 -16.66 16.67
CA ILE A 213 -15.20 -18.07 16.56
C ILE A 213 -16.45 -18.91 16.29
N ASN A 214 -17.56 -18.66 16.99
CA ASN A 214 -18.81 -19.37 16.78
C ASN A 214 -19.30 -19.23 15.33
N ILE A 215 -19.31 -18.00 14.80
CA ILE A 215 -19.76 -17.74 13.42
C ILE A 215 -18.85 -18.44 12.40
N MET A 216 -17.52 -18.34 12.57
CA MET A 216 -16.56 -18.90 11.61
C MET A 216 -16.53 -20.44 11.62
N ILE A 217 -16.62 -21.05 12.81
CA ILE A 217 -16.37 -22.49 12.98
C ILE A 217 -17.66 -23.31 13.04
N ASN A 218 -18.65 -22.86 13.82
CA ASN A 218 -19.87 -23.63 14.06
C ASN A 218 -20.92 -23.32 12.98
N GLU A 219 -21.17 -22.03 12.72
CA GLU A 219 -22.12 -21.60 11.67
C GLU A 219 -21.51 -21.66 10.26
N LYS A 220 -20.18 -21.76 10.14
CA LYS A 220 -19.43 -21.79 8.88
C LYS A 220 -19.80 -20.65 7.92
N SER A 221 -20.17 -19.50 8.47
CA SER A 221 -20.63 -18.34 7.71
C SER A 221 -19.48 -17.42 7.34
N ASN A 222 -19.64 -16.67 6.25
CA ASN A 222 -18.73 -15.59 5.90
C ASN A 222 -18.96 -14.39 6.83
N VAL A 223 -17.91 -13.68 7.23
CA VAL A 223 -18.01 -12.64 8.26
C VAL A 223 -17.36 -11.33 7.81
N LEU A 224 -18.05 -10.22 8.04
CA LEU A 224 -17.49 -8.88 7.94
C LEU A 224 -17.40 -8.26 9.33
N LEU A 225 -16.18 -7.95 9.77
CA LEU A 225 -15.95 -7.13 10.96
C LEU A 225 -16.09 -5.67 10.54
N VAL A 226 -17.15 -5.02 11.00
CA VAL A 226 -17.48 -3.64 10.62
C VAL A 226 -17.20 -2.70 11.78
N GLY A 227 -16.32 -1.73 11.58
CA GLY A 227 -16.00 -0.73 12.60
C GLY A 227 -15.02 0.31 12.08
N LYS A 228 -14.91 1.45 12.77
CA LYS A 228 -14.01 2.56 12.36
C LYS A 228 -12.55 2.11 12.27
N SER A 229 -11.72 2.88 11.57
CA SER A 229 -10.28 2.59 11.51
C SER A 229 -9.66 2.65 12.91
N GLY A 230 -8.89 1.63 13.30
CA GLY A 230 -8.21 1.58 14.61
C GLY A 230 -8.96 0.89 15.75
N VAL A 231 -10.23 0.49 15.62
CA VAL A 231 -10.99 -0.16 16.71
C VAL A 231 -10.50 -1.56 17.14
N GLY A 232 -9.49 -2.12 16.44
CA GLY A 232 -8.88 -3.41 16.78
C GLY A 232 -9.42 -4.62 15.99
N LYS A 233 -10.06 -4.39 14.84
CA LYS A 233 -10.60 -5.46 13.96
C LYS A 233 -9.57 -6.56 13.65
N SER A 234 -8.37 -6.22 13.18
CA SER A 234 -7.32 -7.21 12.88
C SER A 234 -6.87 -7.99 14.12
N ALA A 235 -6.76 -7.33 15.27
CA ALA A 235 -6.37 -7.97 16.52
C ALA A 235 -7.40 -9.02 16.96
N VAL A 236 -8.69 -8.74 16.79
CA VAL A 236 -9.78 -9.68 17.06
C VAL A 236 -9.68 -10.92 16.15
N ILE A 237 -9.44 -10.73 14.85
CA ILE A 237 -9.27 -11.86 13.91
C ILE A 237 -8.06 -12.69 14.30
N HIS A 238 -6.92 -12.05 14.57
CA HIS A 238 -5.69 -12.72 14.99
C HIS A 238 -5.88 -13.57 16.25
N ASP A 239 -6.51 -13.02 17.29
CA ASP A 239 -6.75 -13.76 18.52
C ASP A 239 -7.77 -14.89 18.34
N ALA A 240 -8.81 -14.69 17.53
CA ALA A 240 -9.74 -15.75 17.16
C ALA A 240 -9.02 -16.91 16.46
N ILE A 241 -8.19 -16.62 15.45
CA ILE A 241 -7.36 -17.62 14.75
C ILE A 241 -6.44 -18.36 15.72
N ARG A 242 -5.80 -17.63 16.64
CA ARG A 242 -4.90 -18.20 17.64
C ARG A 242 -5.64 -19.13 18.60
N LYS A 243 -6.82 -18.73 19.09
CA LYS A 243 -7.65 -19.52 20.01
C LYS A 243 -8.16 -20.79 19.33
N ILE A 244 -8.65 -20.69 18.09
CA ILE A 244 -9.08 -21.84 17.27
C ILE A 244 -7.91 -22.80 17.05
N THR A 245 -6.76 -22.28 16.59
CA THR A 245 -5.59 -23.11 16.30
C THR A 245 -5.11 -23.86 17.55
N ASN A 246 -5.15 -23.23 18.73
CA ASN A 246 -4.80 -23.89 19.99
C ASN A 246 -5.78 -24.99 20.39
N GLN A 247 -7.09 -24.76 20.23
CA GLN A 247 -8.13 -25.76 20.51
C GLN A 247 -8.07 -26.96 19.55
N GLN A 248 -7.60 -26.76 18.33
CA GLN A 248 -7.52 -27.80 17.29
C GLN A 248 -6.19 -28.59 17.29
N LYS A 249 -5.27 -28.32 18.22
CA LYS A 249 -3.96 -29.00 18.29
C LYS A 249 -4.05 -30.51 18.45
N SER A 250 -5.10 -31.02 19.09
CA SER A 250 -5.35 -32.45 19.33
C SER A 250 -6.08 -33.15 18.18
N LYS A 251 -6.64 -32.41 17.20
CA LYS A 251 -7.38 -32.98 16.07
C LYS A 251 -6.45 -33.45 14.95
N ASP A 252 -6.91 -34.35 14.10
CA ASP A 252 -6.15 -34.79 12.93
C ASP A 252 -5.96 -33.65 11.91
N PHE A 253 -4.92 -33.75 11.08
CA PHE A 253 -4.54 -32.68 10.14
C PHE A 253 -5.69 -32.23 9.24
N PHE A 254 -6.45 -33.19 8.69
CA PHE A 254 -7.61 -32.93 7.82
C PHE A 254 -8.83 -32.38 8.56
N GLU A 255 -8.84 -32.48 9.89
CA GLU A 255 -9.93 -31.96 10.70
C GLU A 255 -9.72 -30.53 11.15
N ARG A 256 -8.49 -30.02 11.01
CA ARG A 256 -8.11 -28.66 11.38
C ARG A 256 -8.58 -27.68 10.30
N ASN A 257 -9.06 -26.52 10.74
CA ASN A 257 -9.24 -25.41 9.82
C ASN A 257 -7.87 -24.77 9.60
N SER A 258 -7.60 -24.38 8.35
CA SER A 258 -6.43 -23.57 8.01
C SER A 258 -6.83 -22.12 7.78
N PHE A 259 -5.90 -21.20 7.97
CA PHE A 259 -6.17 -19.76 7.85
C PHE A 259 -5.15 -19.13 6.91
N TRP A 260 -5.66 -18.35 5.96
CA TRP A 260 -4.89 -17.78 4.86
C TRP A 260 -5.23 -16.32 4.68
N ARG A 261 -4.22 -15.45 4.56
CA ARG A 261 -4.38 -14.01 4.45
C ARG A 261 -3.99 -13.52 3.07
N THR A 262 -4.84 -12.78 2.39
CA THR A 262 -4.54 -12.23 1.06
C THR A 262 -5.18 -10.86 0.81
N THR A 263 -4.83 -10.25 -0.31
CA THR A 263 -5.43 -9.03 -0.86
C THR A 263 -5.89 -9.31 -2.30
N PRO A 264 -6.91 -8.59 -2.82
CA PRO A 264 -7.33 -8.72 -4.22
C PRO A 264 -6.16 -8.54 -5.21
N SER A 265 -5.25 -7.61 -4.93
CA SER A 265 -4.07 -7.37 -5.76
C SER A 265 -3.11 -8.55 -5.81
N ARG A 266 -2.99 -9.37 -4.75
CA ARG A 266 -2.15 -10.57 -4.76
C ARG A 266 -2.76 -11.70 -5.58
N ILE A 267 -4.09 -11.80 -5.60
CA ILE A 267 -4.82 -12.77 -6.41
C ILE A 267 -4.57 -12.48 -7.90
N THR A 268 -4.69 -11.22 -8.31
CA THR A 268 -4.52 -10.85 -9.73
C THR A 268 -3.09 -10.61 -10.16
N ALA A 269 -2.12 -10.49 -9.23
CA ALA A 269 -0.72 -10.20 -9.55
C ALA A 269 -0.08 -11.19 -10.54
N LYS A 270 -0.60 -12.43 -10.61
CA LYS A 270 -0.09 -13.48 -11.49
C LYS A 270 -0.84 -13.61 -12.82
N ALA A 271 -1.96 -12.91 -12.99
CA ALA A 271 -2.71 -12.91 -14.24
C ALA A 271 -2.05 -11.95 -15.24
N LYS A 272 -1.54 -12.49 -16.34
CA LYS A 272 -0.95 -11.76 -17.47
C LYS A 272 -1.93 -11.62 -18.62
N TYR A 273 -2.84 -12.58 -18.79
CA TYR A 273 -3.83 -12.60 -19.87
C TYR A 273 -5.26 -12.48 -19.33
N LEU A 274 -6.18 -12.06 -20.20
CA LEU A 274 -7.60 -11.97 -19.90
C LEU A 274 -8.14 -13.38 -19.56
N GLY A 275 -8.89 -13.52 -18.46
CA GLY A 275 -9.43 -14.81 -18.02
C GLY A 275 -8.56 -15.57 -17.01
N GLU A 276 -7.27 -15.23 -16.87
CA GLU A 276 -6.36 -16.00 -16.00
C GLU A 276 -6.63 -15.81 -14.52
N TRP A 277 -7.09 -14.63 -14.10
CA TRP A 277 -7.38 -14.40 -12.69
C TRP A 277 -8.60 -15.22 -12.23
N GLN A 278 -9.55 -15.53 -13.11
CA GLN A 278 -10.67 -16.42 -12.80
C GLN A 278 -10.17 -17.83 -12.49
N LEU A 279 -9.25 -18.37 -13.32
CA LEU A 279 -8.63 -19.68 -13.09
C LEU A 279 -7.83 -19.70 -11.77
N ILE A 280 -7.12 -18.60 -11.46
CA ILE A 280 -6.43 -18.45 -10.17
C ILE A 280 -7.44 -18.48 -9.01
N CYS A 281 -8.58 -17.81 -9.13
CA CYS A 281 -9.64 -17.85 -8.13
C CYS A 281 -10.22 -19.26 -7.96
N GLU A 282 -10.45 -20.00 -9.04
CA GLU A 282 -10.96 -21.37 -8.99
C GLU A 282 -9.98 -22.33 -8.30
N ASP A 283 -8.70 -22.31 -8.69
CA ASP A 283 -7.66 -23.12 -8.06
C ASP A 283 -7.44 -22.72 -6.59
N MET A 284 -7.51 -21.43 -6.27
CA MET A 284 -7.48 -20.95 -4.89
C MET A 284 -8.63 -21.53 -4.07
N ILE A 285 -9.86 -21.47 -4.58
CA ILE A 285 -11.05 -22.00 -3.88
C ILE A 285 -10.93 -23.52 -3.71
N TYR A 286 -10.47 -24.23 -4.74
CA TYR A 286 -10.22 -25.66 -4.67
C TYR A 286 -9.20 -26.01 -3.56
N GLN A 287 -8.07 -25.31 -3.51
CA GLN A 287 -7.05 -25.52 -2.47
C GLN A 287 -7.55 -25.13 -1.06
N LEU A 288 -8.39 -24.10 -0.95
CA LEU A 288 -9.06 -23.73 0.31
C LEU A 288 -10.06 -24.81 0.75
N GLU A 289 -10.83 -25.40 -0.16
CA GLU A 289 -11.77 -26.48 0.14
C GLU A 289 -11.02 -27.72 0.67
N MET A 290 -9.97 -28.15 -0.03
CA MET A 290 -9.12 -29.27 0.37
C MET A 290 -8.46 -29.06 1.74
N SER A 291 -8.11 -27.82 2.08
CA SER A 291 -7.40 -27.48 3.33
C SER A 291 -8.33 -27.04 4.47
N ARG A 292 -9.65 -27.12 4.29
CA ARG A 292 -10.66 -26.50 5.17
C ARG A 292 -10.30 -25.06 5.52
N GLY A 293 -9.77 -24.34 4.53
CA GLY A 293 -9.24 -23.00 4.64
C GLY A 293 -10.32 -21.95 4.86
N ILE A 294 -10.04 -21.01 5.75
CA ILE A 294 -10.77 -19.76 5.93
C ILE A 294 -9.86 -18.64 5.44
N LEU A 295 -10.36 -17.88 4.46
CA LEU A 295 -9.62 -16.78 3.85
C LEU A 295 -9.87 -15.49 4.61
N TRP A 296 -8.84 -14.92 5.23
CA TRP A 296 -8.85 -13.54 5.68
C TRP A 296 -8.46 -12.63 4.51
N LEU A 297 -9.44 -11.89 4.00
CA LEU A 297 -9.24 -10.97 2.90
C LEU A 297 -9.13 -9.53 3.41
N GLU A 298 -8.03 -8.86 3.08
CA GLU A 298 -7.83 -7.43 3.32
C GLU A 298 -8.30 -6.60 2.10
N ASN A 299 -8.59 -5.31 2.30
CA ASN A 299 -9.07 -4.39 1.25
C ASN A 299 -10.35 -4.88 0.55
N PHE A 300 -11.41 -5.14 1.32
CA PHE A 300 -12.66 -5.75 0.85
C PHE A 300 -13.25 -5.09 -0.41
N VAL A 301 -13.34 -3.76 -0.43
CA VAL A 301 -13.90 -2.98 -1.55
C VAL A 301 -13.10 -3.17 -2.84
N MET A 302 -11.79 -3.43 -2.75
CA MET A 302 -10.97 -3.63 -3.94
C MET A 302 -11.39 -4.88 -4.73
N LEU A 303 -12.11 -5.84 -4.15
CA LEU A 303 -12.69 -6.94 -4.92
C LEU A 303 -13.67 -6.45 -6.00
N ALA A 304 -14.41 -5.37 -5.73
CA ALA A 304 -15.35 -4.79 -6.68
C ALA A 304 -14.64 -3.98 -7.78
N LEU A 305 -13.38 -3.61 -7.57
CA LEU A 305 -12.61 -2.74 -8.46
C LEU A 305 -11.47 -3.49 -9.19
N THR A 306 -11.39 -4.81 -9.02
CA THR A 306 -10.30 -5.64 -9.55
C THR A 306 -10.88 -6.74 -10.44
N GLY A 307 -10.18 -7.14 -11.50
CA GLY A 307 -10.49 -8.30 -12.35
C GLY A 307 -11.23 -7.96 -13.66
N GLY A 308 -12.08 -6.93 -13.67
CA GLY A 308 -12.88 -6.53 -14.83
C GLY A 308 -12.82 -5.03 -15.13
N GLU A 309 -13.51 -4.61 -16.19
CA GLU A 309 -13.67 -3.19 -16.55
C GLU A 309 -14.65 -2.45 -15.62
N GLY A 310 -15.52 -3.18 -14.93
CA GLY A 310 -16.45 -2.65 -13.95
C GLY A 310 -16.79 -3.64 -12.83
N PRO A 311 -17.64 -3.24 -11.87
CA PRO A 311 -18.01 -4.06 -10.71
C PRO A 311 -18.71 -5.38 -11.05
N GLU A 312 -19.42 -5.43 -12.18
CA GLU A 312 -20.18 -6.62 -12.61
C GLU A 312 -19.28 -7.76 -13.10
N ASP A 313 -18.10 -7.43 -13.63
CA ASP A 313 -17.09 -8.39 -14.12
C ASP A 313 -15.91 -8.55 -13.14
N SER A 314 -16.10 -8.09 -11.91
CA SER A 314 -15.03 -8.02 -10.92
C SER A 314 -14.81 -9.36 -10.21
N VAL A 315 -13.70 -9.46 -9.44
CA VAL A 315 -13.43 -10.62 -8.59
C VAL A 315 -14.58 -10.86 -7.59
N ALA A 316 -15.16 -9.81 -6.99
CA ALA A 316 -16.30 -10.00 -6.08
C ALA A 316 -17.52 -10.60 -6.77
N ALA A 317 -17.90 -10.12 -7.96
CA ALA A 317 -19.01 -10.69 -8.71
C ALA A 317 -18.77 -12.19 -9.00
N PHE A 318 -17.56 -12.54 -9.43
CA PHE A 318 -17.16 -13.93 -9.65
C PHE A 318 -17.26 -14.81 -8.38
N LEU A 319 -16.74 -14.32 -7.25
CA LEU A 319 -16.73 -15.06 -5.98
C LEU A 319 -18.12 -15.26 -5.37
N THR A 320 -19.10 -14.43 -5.73
CA THR A 320 -20.46 -14.46 -5.18
C THR A 320 -21.09 -15.85 -5.25
N SER A 321 -20.95 -16.52 -6.39
CA SER A 321 -21.52 -17.86 -6.60
C SER A 321 -20.90 -18.93 -5.67
N PHE A 322 -19.60 -18.83 -5.37
CA PHE A 322 -18.89 -19.77 -4.50
C PHE A 322 -19.19 -19.52 -3.02
N ILE A 323 -19.38 -18.25 -2.64
CA ILE A 323 -19.82 -17.85 -1.30
C ILE A 323 -21.23 -18.37 -1.04
N GLN A 324 -22.17 -18.18 -1.97
CA GLN A 324 -23.56 -18.65 -1.85
C GLN A 324 -23.66 -20.18 -1.80
N ARG A 325 -22.79 -20.89 -2.54
CA ARG A 325 -22.71 -22.36 -2.51
C ARG A 325 -21.97 -22.90 -1.28
N GLY A 326 -21.42 -22.04 -0.41
CA GLY A 326 -20.65 -22.44 0.77
C GLY A 326 -19.29 -23.06 0.46
N LYS A 327 -18.79 -22.92 -0.79
CA LYS A 327 -17.47 -23.42 -1.19
C LYS A 327 -16.32 -22.53 -0.70
N LEU A 328 -16.61 -21.24 -0.54
CA LEU A 328 -15.65 -20.26 -0.04
C LEU A 328 -16.08 -19.74 1.33
N ARG A 329 -15.18 -19.84 2.31
CA ARG A 329 -15.33 -19.27 3.65
C ARG A 329 -14.32 -18.15 3.83
N MET A 330 -14.80 -16.96 4.18
CA MET A 330 -13.96 -15.79 4.35
C MET A 330 -14.34 -14.90 5.54
N VAL A 331 -13.33 -14.19 6.04
CA VAL A 331 -13.45 -13.12 7.02
C VAL A 331 -12.79 -11.87 6.45
N SER A 332 -13.41 -10.70 6.60
CA SER A 332 -12.82 -9.44 6.16
C SER A 332 -13.09 -8.31 7.14
N GLU A 333 -12.24 -7.30 7.08
CA GLU A 333 -12.35 -6.08 7.89
C GLU A 333 -12.81 -4.94 7.00
N VAL A 334 -13.80 -4.19 7.45
CA VAL A 334 -14.42 -3.13 6.66
C VAL A 334 -14.75 -1.94 7.57
N THR A 335 -14.56 -0.71 7.09
CA THR A 335 -15.15 0.47 7.76
C THR A 335 -16.63 0.64 7.38
N PRO A 336 -17.42 1.40 8.14
CA PRO A 336 -18.81 1.70 7.75
C PRO A 336 -18.89 2.32 6.33
N GLU A 337 -17.96 3.21 6.00
CA GLU A 337 -17.89 3.89 4.70
C GLU A 337 -17.56 2.90 3.57
N GLU A 338 -16.58 2.03 3.78
CA GLU A 338 -16.23 0.96 2.83
C GLU A 338 -17.39 -0.03 2.61
N LEU A 339 -18.18 -0.31 3.65
CA LEU A 339 -19.34 -1.21 3.56
C LEU A 339 -20.42 -0.61 2.65
N GLU A 340 -20.73 0.68 2.82
CA GLU A 340 -21.70 1.40 1.98
C GLU A 340 -21.22 1.50 0.53
N VAL A 341 -19.92 1.75 0.32
CA VAL A 341 -19.33 1.72 -1.02
C VAL A 341 -19.49 0.34 -1.65
N MET A 342 -19.24 -0.75 -0.90
CA MET A 342 -19.41 -2.10 -1.43
C MET A 342 -20.86 -2.41 -1.80
N ARG A 343 -21.84 -2.04 -0.96
CA ARG A 343 -23.28 -2.20 -1.24
C ARG A 343 -23.68 -1.50 -2.53
N ARG A 344 -23.13 -0.31 -2.78
CA ARG A 344 -23.39 0.47 -4.00
C ARG A 344 -22.74 -0.14 -5.23
N LEU A 345 -21.51 -0.64 -5.11
CA LEU A 345 -20.78 -1.21 -6.24
C LEU A 345 -21.32 -2.58 -6.67
N ILE A 346 -21.64 -3.45 -5.71
CA ILE A 346 -22.17 -4.80 -5.99
C ILE A 346 -23.37 -5.07 -5.07
N PRO A 347 -24.58 -4.70 -5.50
CA PRO A 347 -25.80 -4.96 -4.75
C PRO A 347 -25.98 -6.46 -4.46
N GLY A 348 -26.34 -6.82 -3.23
CA GLY A 348 -26.54 -8.22 -2.83
C GLY A 348 -25.27 -8.95 -2.38
N PHE A 349 -24.07 -8.38 -2.57
CA PHE A 349 -22.83 -9.05 -2.17
C PHE A 349 -22.69 -9.14 -0.65
N VAL A 350 -22.95 -8.03 0.05
CA VAL A 350 -22.81 -7.91 1.51
C VAL A 350 -23.79 -8.81 2.26
N GLU A 351 -24.95 -9.08 1.67
CA GLU A 351 -25.99 -9.94 2.22
C GLU A 351 -25.54 -11.40 2.38
N ASN A 352 -24.47 -11.82 1.70
CA ASN A 352 -23.87 -13.15 1.86
C ASN A 352 -22.97 -13.26 3.11
N PHE A 353 -22.88 -12.21 3.92
CA PHE A 353 -22.01 -12.13 5.10
C PHE A 353 -22.79 -11.84 6.38
N ARG A 354 -22.32 -12.42 7.49
CA ARG A 354 -22.68 -11.98 8.84
C ARG A 354 -21.87 -10.75 9.21
N ILE A 355 -22.57 -9.67 9.59
CA ILE A 355 -21.94 -8.43 10.03
C ILE A 355 -21.72 -8.50 11.54
N LEU A 356 -20.45 -8.45 11.96
CA LEU A 356 -20.06 -8.29 13.35
C LEU A 356 -19.56 -6.86 13.57
N LYS A 357 -20.36 -6.04 14.26
CA LYS A 357 -20.00 -4.65 14.54
C LYS A 357 -18.99 -4.56 15.68
N ILE A 358 -18.00 -3.68 15.54
CA ILE A 358 -16.99 -3.39 16.55
C ILE A 358 -16.98 -1.89 16.80
N ASP A 359 -17.47 -1.52 17.97
CA ASP A 359 -17.50 -0.12 18.41
C ASP A 359 -16.16 0.30 19.01
N GLU A 360 -15.90 1.61 18.98
CA GLU A 360 -14.74 2.21 19.63
C GLU A 360 -14.79 2.01 21.15
N MET A 361 -13.60 1.82 21.77
CA MET A 361 -13.52 1.69 23.22
C MET A 361 -13.85 3.02 23.89
N ASP A 362 -14.58 2.95 25.00
CA ASP A 362 -14.78 4.13 25.84
C ASP A 362 -13.47 4.53 26.55
N THR A 363 -13.47 5.72 27.15
CA THR A 363 -12.30 6.28 27.84
C THR A 363 -11.79 5.35 28.95
N GLN A 364 -12.69 4.77 29.76
CA GLN A 364 -12.29 3.91 30.87
C GLN A 364 -11.64 2.62 30.40
N THR A 365 -12.19 1.95 29.39
CA THR A 365 -11.60 0.73 28.81
C THR A 365 -10.28 1.04 28.11
N THR A 366 -10.18 2.20 27.46
CA THR A 366 -8.94 2.65 26.82
C THR A 366 -7.82 2.85 27.84
N LEU A 367 -8.07 3.48 28.99
CA LEU A 367 -7.07 3.65 30.05
C LEU A 367 -6.63 2.31 30.66
N LYS A 368 -7.57 1.37 30.90
CA LYS A 368 -7.22 -0.01 31.31
C LYS A 368 -6.32 -0.70 30.28
N LEU A 369 -6.58 -0.48 28.99
CA LEU A 369 -5.72 -1.00 27.91
C LEU A 369 -4.31 -0.44 27.97
N PHE A 370 -4.11 0.82 28.37
CA PHE A 370 -2.79 1.40 28.52
C PHE A 370 -2.02 0.70 29.65
N GLU A 371 -2.70 0.37 30.75
CA GLU A 371 -2.11 -0.44 31.84
C GLU A 371 -1.69 -1.84 31.37
N TYR A 372 -2.57 -2.54 30.63
CA TYR A 372 -2.23 -3.85 30.06
C TYR A 372 -1.06 -3.77 29.08
N PHE A 373 -1.03 -2.72 28.25
CA PHE A 373 0.07 -2.47 27.33
C PHE A 373 1.39 -2.22 28.09
N ASN A 374 1.36 -1.40 29.14
CA ASN A 374 2.53 -1.13 29.98
C ASN A 374 3.06 -2.43 30.60
N GLN A 375 2.19 -3.24 31.20
CA GLN A 375 2.56 -4.56 31.73
C GLN A 375 3.11 -5.50 30.65
N TYR A 376 2.57 -5.45 29.43
CA TYR A 376 3.03 -6.25 28.30
C TYR A 376 4.45 -5.87 27.85
N ILE A 377 4.77 -4.57 27.85
CA ILE A 377 6.08 -4.03 27.47
C ILE A 377 7.12 -4.27 28.58
N SER A 378 6.80 -4.00 29.84
CA SER A 378 7.73 -4.18 30.96
C SER A 378 8.11 -5.64 31.20
N LYS A 379 7.28 -6.61 30.77
CA LYS A 379 7.64 -8.04 30.78
C LYS A 379 8.69 -8.43 29.73
N ARG A 380 8.83 -7.65 28.65
CA ARG A 380 9.72 -7.95 27.51
C ARG A 380 10.93 -7.03 27.40
N SER A 381 10.88 -5.89 28.06
CA SER A 381 11.87 -4.83 27.97
C SER A 381 11.98 -4.13 29.33
N PRO A 382 13.11 -3.47 29.63
CA PRO A 382 13.30 -2.72 30.88
C PRO A 382 12.53 -1.38 30.89
N VAL A 383 11.63 -1.16 29.94
CA VAL A 383 10.91 0.10 29.77
C VAL A 383 9.52 0.04 30.41
N SER A 384 9.12 1.13 31.04
CA SER A 384 7.80 1.31 31.63
C SER A 384 7.28 2.73 31.42
N PHE A 385 5.97 2.90 31.44
CA PHE A 385 5.29 4.19 31.34
C PHE A 385 4.80 4.65 32.71
N THR A 386 4.96 5.93 33.02
CA THR A 386 4.31 6.57 34.19
C THR A 386 2.81 6.76 33.92
N ALA A 387 2.02 6.86 34.99
CA ALA A 387 0.58 7.14 34.86
C ALA A 387 0.31 8.49 34.16
N LYS A 388 1.13 9.51 34.45
CA LYS A 388 1.04 10.83 33.82
C LYS A 388 1.37 10.78 32.33
N ALA A 389 2.35 9.97 31.93
CA ALA A 389 2.67 9.75 30.52
C ALA A 389 1.51 9.12 29.76
N GLN A 390 0.84 8.14 30.37
CA GLN A 390 -0.33 7.48 29.80
C GLN A 390 -1.51 8.43 29.63
N GLU A 391 -1.80 9.23 30.66
CA GLU A 391 -2.84 10.27 30.61
C GLU A 391 -2.54 11.31 29.52
N MET A 392 -1.31 11.81 29.46
CA MET A 392 -0.89 12.76 28.43
C MET A 392 -0.99 12.16 27.01
N ALA A 393 -0.59 10.90 26.84
CA ALA A 393 -0.73 10.20 25.57
C ALA A 393 -2.20 10.11 25.13
N TYR A 394 -3.12 9.82 26.07
CA TYR A 394 -4.55 9.83 25.77
C TYR A 394 -5.03 11.22 25.32
N VAL A 395 -4.70 12.27 26.07
CA VAL A 395 -5.10 13.66 25.77
C VAL A 395 -4.62 14.10 24.39
N LEU A 396 -3.36 13.84 24.05
CA LEU A 396 -2.80 14.20 22.75
C LEU A 396 -3.49 13.46 21.60
N LEU A 397 -3.70 12.14 21.75
CA LEU A 397 -4.31 11.32 20.70
C LEU A 397 -5.81 11.60 20.52
N ASP A 398 -6.51 11.93 21.59
CA ASP A 398 -7.92 12.32 21.53
C ASP A 398 -8.11 13.71 20.91
N ARG A 399 -7.22 14.66 21.26
CA ARG A 399 -7.27 16.03 20.74
C ARG A 399 -6.85 16.10 19.27
N PHE A 400 -5.74 15.46 18.90
CA PHE A 400 -5.09 15.66 17.61
C PHE A 400 -5.22 14.49 16.62
N ILE A 401 -5.66 13.29 17.03
CA ILE A 401 -5.81 12.14 16.10
C ILE A 401 -7.24 11.61 16.17
N LYS A 402 -8.22 12.43 15.75
CA LYS A 402 -9.66 12.11 15.83
C LYS A 402 -10.20 11.18 14.74
N TYR A 403 -9.50 11.03 13.62
CA TYR A 403 -9.91 10.14 12.51
C TYR A 403 -9.65 8.67 12.79
N GLU A 404 -8.72 8.38 13.70
CA GLU A 404 -8.46 7.02 14.13
C GLU A 404 -9.13 6.78 15.48
N SER A 405 -9.73 5.61 15.60
CA SER A 405 -10.37 5.18 16.83
C SER A 405 -9.38 4.49 17.77
N PHE A 406 -9.68 4.57 19.05
CA PHE A 406 -9.06 3.73 20.08
C PHE A 406 -9.48 2.26 19.91
N PRO A 407 -8.60 1.29 20.22
CA PRO A 407 -7.28 1.46 20.83
C PRO A 407 -6.11 1.57 19.85
N GLY A 408 -6.33 1.46 18.54
CA GLY A 408 -5.27 1.31 17.54
C GLY A 408 -4.27 2.46 17.52
N LYS A 409 -4.75 3.72 17.55
CA LYS A 409 -3.88 4.91 17.60
C LYS A 409 -3.00 4.93 18.86
N ALA A 410 -3.55 4.49 19.98
CA ALA A 410 -2.80 4.43 21.24
C ALA A 410 -1.73 3.36 21.23
N VAL A 411 -2.05 2.13 20.80
CA VAL A 411 -1.07 1.04 20.74
C VAL A 411 0.09 1.41 19.81
N ARG A 412 -0.20 2.00 18.63
CA ARG A 412 0.85 2.47 17.70
C ARG A 412 1.73 3.55 18.33
N PHE A 413 1.11 4.56 18.93
CA PHE A 413 1.83 5.68 19.53
C PHE A 413 2.68 5.25 20.73
N LEU A 414 2.11 4.51 21.69
CA LEU A 414 2.84 3.98 22.85
C LEU A 414 3.95 3.02 22.42
N MET A 415 3.73 2.19 21.40
CA MET A 415 4.80 1.33 20.85
C MET A 415 5.93 2.17 20.24
N SER A 416 5.63 3.28 19.57
CA SER A 416 6.65 4.22 19.09
C SER A 416 7.47 4.81 20.25
N CYS A 417 6.80 5.26 21.32
CA CYS A 417 7.47 5.74 22.53
C CYS A 417 8.38 4.67 23.15
N ALA A 418 7.87 3.44 23.30
CA ALA A 418 8.63 2.31 23.85
C ALA A 418 9.85 1.98 23.00
N ASN A 419 9.70 1.90 21.68
CA ASN A 419 10.81 1.60 20.76
C ASN A 419 11.91 2.67 20.84
N ARG A 420 11.53 3.96 20.92
CA ARG A 420 12.48 5.05 21.08
C ARG A 420 13.19 4.99 22.43
N ALA A 421 12.46 4.78 23.52
CA ALA A 421 13.05 4.63 24.86
C ALA A 421 14.02 3.44 24.94
N ILE A 422 13.71 2.32 24.27
CA ILE A 422 14.63 1.17 24.16
C ILE A 422 15.92 1.55 23.42
N GLN A 423 15.82 2.33 22.33
CA GLN A 423 16.98 2.80 21.57
C GLN A 423 17.83 3.79 22.39
N ASP A 424 17.18 4.73 23.07
CA ASP A 424 17.81 5.77 23.88
C ASP A 424 18.28 5.24 25.25
N LYS A 425 17.94 3.98 25.59
CA LYS A 425 18.19 3.31 26.88
C LYS A 425 17.55 4.04 28.06
N THR A 426 16.38 4.63 27.84
CA THR A 426 15.56 5.30 28.86
C THR A 426 14.61 4.28 29.48
N PRO A 427 14.76 3.93 30.78
CA PRO A 427 13.96 2.88 31.42
C PRO A 427 12.53 3.33 31.79
N GLU A 428 12.31 4.62 31.98
CA GLU A 428 11.02 5.18 32.38
C GLU A 428 10.61 6.26 31.38
N ILE A 429 9.40 6.12 30.82
CA ILE A 429 8.80 7.07 29.89
C ILE A 429 7.84 7.93 30.70
N ASP A 430 8.18 9.20 30.88
CA ASP A 430 7.35 10.18 31.56
C ASP A 430 6.73 11.18 30.55
N LEU A 431 6.09 12.23 31.06
CA LEU A 431 5.44 13.27 30.28
C LEU A 431 6.35 13.90 29.20
N PRO A 432 7.61 14.30 29.48
CA PRO A 432 8.49 14.91 28.47
C PRO A 432 8.77 13.99 27.28
N GLU A 433 8.95 12.68 27.52
CA GLU A 433 9.24 11.70 26.47
C GLU A 433 8.04 11.47 25.56
N VAL A 434 6.83 11.41 26.12
CA VAL A 434 5.58 11.30 25.35
C VAL A 434 5.39 12.51 24.45
N ILE A 435 5.59 13.71 24.99
CA ILE A 435 5.45 14.96 24.24
C ILE A 435 6.53 15.08 23.17
N ALA A 436 7.78 14.72 23.49
CA ALA A 436 8.87 14.75 22.52
C ALA A 436 8.62 13.76 21.37
N ASN A 437 8.06 12.59 21.65
CA ASN A 437 7.70 11.63 20.62
C ASN A 437 6.53 12.14 19.75
N PHE A 438 5.50 12.73 20.36
CA PHE A 438 4.39 13.34 19.62
C PHE A 438 4.85 14.54 18.77
N THR A 439 5.73 15.39 19.30
CA THR A 439 6.35 16.51 18.59
C THR A 439 7.13 16.00 17.38
N GLN A 440 7.92 14.94 17.53
CA GLN A 440 8.68 14.36 16.41
C GLN A 440 7.77 13.81 15.30
N GLN A 441 6.63 13.22 15.65
CA GLN A 441 5.68 12.69 14.67
C GLN A 441 4.83 13.80 14.01
N SER A 442 4.36 14.76 14.79
CA SER A 442 3.42 15.80 14.34
C SER A 442 4.11 17.08 13.85
N GLY A 443 5.35 17.33 14.25
CA GLY A 443 6.03 18.61 14.02
C GLY A 443 5.58 19.75 14.94
N ILE A 444 4.51 19.54 15.72
CA ILE A 444 3.90 20.57 16.55
C ILE A 444 4.79 20.83 17.78
N PRO A 445 5.27 22.06 17.98
CA PRO A 445 6.12 22.36 19.12
C PRO A 445 5.37 22.20 20.45
N ASP A 446 6.11 21.83 21.50
CA ASP A 446 5.59 21.57 22.85
C ASP A 446 4.64 22.67 23.36
N PHE A 447 5.02 23.94 23.21
CA PHE A 447 4.20 25.06 23.67
C PHE A 447 2.86 25.20 22.93
N LEU A 448 2.65 24.56 21.77
CA LEU A 448 1.34 24.50 21.10
C LEU A 448 0.53 23.26 21.50
N LEU A 449 1.16 22.23 22.06
CA LEU A 449 0.50 20.99 22.51
C LEU A 449 -0.02 21.08 23.95
N ARG A 450 0.68 21.85 24.78
CA ARG A 450 0.47 21.91 26.24
C ARG A 450 -0.27 23.15 26.67
N ASP A 451 -1.38 23.02 27.38
CA ASP A 451 -2.16 24.17 27.83
C ASP A 451 -1.50 24.94 28.98
N ASP A 452 -0.57 24.32 29.72
CA ASP A 452 0.15 24.94 30.85
C ASP A 452 1.32 25.84 30.44
N LEU A 453 1.69 25.86 29.15
CA LEU A 453 2.72 26.74 28.61
C LEU A 453 2.11 28.01 27.99
N PHE A 454 2.72 29.18 28.24
CA PHE A 454 2.28 30.43 27.63
C PHE A 454 2.78 30.58 26.20
N LEU A 455 1.96 31.22 25.35
CA LEU A 455 2.39 31.72 24.05
C LEU A 455 2.86 33.16 24.21
N ASN A 456 4.15 33.42 23.96
CA ASN A 456 4.68 34.77 23.97
C ASN A 456 4.33 35.47 22.65
N GLU A 457 3.40 36.44 22.69
CA GLU A 457 2.95 37.16 21.50
C GLU A 457 4.07 37.98 20.84
N THR A 458 5.00 38.52 21.62
CA THR A 458 6.12 39.30 21.11
C THR A 458 7.06 38.39 20.31
N GLU A 459 7.47 37.26 20.88
CA GLU A 459 8.33 36.27 20.19
C GLU A 459 7.65 35.71 18.93
N LEU A 460 6.33 35.48 18.99
CA LEU A 460 5.54 35.05 17.85
C LEU A 460 5.62 36.07 16.71
N LYS A 461 5.35 37.35 16.98
CA LYS A 461 5.42 38.40 15.97
C LYS A 461 6.83 38.57 15.43
N ASP A 462 7.84 38.54 16.30
CA ASP A 462 9.24 38.67 15.91
C ASP A 462 9.69 37.53 14.99
N PHE A 463 9.29 36.29 15.28
CA PHE A 463 9.55 35.14 14.41
C PHE A 463 9.06 35.38 12.98
N PHE A 464 7.84 35.90 12.82
CA PHE A 464 7.27 36.18 11.50
C PHE A 464 7.87 37.43 10.87
N LYS A 465 8.12 38.50 11.62
CA LYS A 465 8.74 39.75 11.13
C LYS A 465 10.18 39.58 10.65
N VAL A 466 10.92 38.60 11.19
CA VAL A 466 12.24 38.24 10.64
C VAL A 466 12.11 37.69 9.22
N LYS A 467 11.06 36.91 8.94
CA LYS A 467 10.88 36.19 7.67
C LYS A 467 10.06 36.95 6.64
N ILE A 468 9.12 37.78 7.08
CA ILE A 468 8.14 38.49 6.27
C ILE A 468 8.35 39.99 6.52
N LYS A 469 8.59 40.75 5.45
CA LYS A 469 8.85 42.20 5.52
C LYS A 469 7.71 42.98 4.87
N GLY A 470 7.29 44.07 5.49
CA GLY A 470 6.28 45.00 4.94
C GLY A 470 4.84 44.48 4.90
N GLN A 471 4.51 43.42 5.66
CA GLN A 471 3.18 42.79 5.66
C GLN A 471 2.65 42.60 7.10
N ASP A 472 2.72 43.63 7.93
CA ASP A 472 2.36 43.53 9.35
C ASP A 472 0.91 43.10 9.59
N HIS A 473 -0.03 43.51 8.74
CA HIS A 473 -1.43 43.08 8.81
C HIS A 473 -1.60 41.57 8.55
N VAL A 474 -0.81 41.00 7.63
CA VAL A 474 -0.75 39.55 7.39
C VAL A 474 -0.19 38.84 8.61
N ILE A 475 0.91 39.35 9.20
CA ILE A 475 1.52 38.79 10.40
C ILE A 475 0.54 38.75 11.57
N ASN A 476 -0.24 39.83 11.76
CA ASN A 476 -1.27 39.88 12.80
C ASN A 476 -2.35 38.81 12.60
N LYS A 477 -2.88 38.67 11.37
CA LYS A 477 -3.89 37.64 11.06
C LYS A 477 -3.38 36.21 11.24
N VAL A 478 -2.15 35.92 10.81
CA VAL A 478 -1.51 34.61 11.05
C VAL A 478 -1.31 34.37 12.54
N SER A 479 -0.94 35.40 13.30
CA SER A 479 -0.78 35.30 14.75
C SER A 479 -2.11 34.98 15.44
N ASP A 480 -3.24 35.53 14.97
CA ASP A 480 -4.56 35.24 15.53
C ASP A 480 -4.93 33.76 15.35
N ILE A 481 -4.65 33.16 14.18
CA ILE A 481 -4.88 31.73 13.94
C ILE A 481 -4.07 30.86 14.92
N ILE A 482 -2.80 31.22 15.17
CA ILE A 482 -1.95 30.52 16.14
C ILE A 482 -2.51 30.63 17.55
N LYS A 483 -3.02 31.80 17.95
CA LYS A 483 -3.65 32.01 19.26
C LYS A 483 -4.90 31.15 19.43
N VAL A 484 -5.77 31.08 18.41
CA VAL A 484 -6.98 30.24 18.46
C VAL A 484 -6.62 28.75 18.54
N PHE A 485 -5.64 28.30 17.76
CA PHE A 485 -5.12 26.92 17.84
C PHE A 485 -4.56 26.60 19.23
N LYS A 486 -3.71 27.49 19.75
CA LYS A 486 -3.11 27.36 21.08
C LYS A 486 -4.17 27.30 22.18
N ALA A 487 -5.21 28.11 22.08
CA ALA A 487 -6.33 28.10 23.02
C ALA A 487 -7.25 26.89 22.87
N GLY A 488 -7.05 26.05 21.84
CA GLY A 488 -7.92 24.89 21.57
C GLY A 488 -9.32 25.28 21.11
N LEU A 489 -9.50 26.47 20.55
CA LEU A 489 -10.81 27.03 20.15
C LEU A 489 -11.17 26.77 18.68
N ASN A 490 -10.35 26.02 17.95
CA ASN A 490 -10.65 25.63 16.57
C ASN A 490 -11.81 24.61 16.52
N ASP A 491 -12.57 24.65 15.44
CA ASP A 491 -13.54 23.59 15.14
C ASP A 491 -12.79 22.27 14.88
N PRO A 492 -13.00 21.23 15.71
CA PRO A 492 -12.28 19.97 15.56
C PRO A 492 -12.69 19.17 14.32
N ASN A 493 -13.73 19.59 13.59
CA ASN A 493 -14.21 18.95 12.37
C ASN A 493 -13.76 19.67 11.10
N LYS A 494 -12.91 20.70 11.20
CA LYS A 494 -12.40 21.45 10.05
C LYS A 494 -10.88 21.41 9.99
N PRO A 495 -10.27 21.73 8.83
CA PRO A 495 -8.85 22.07 8.80
C PRO A 495 -8.51 23.13 9.84
N VAL A 496 -7.25 23.15 10.29
CA VAL A 496 -6.77 24.10 11.33
C VAL A 496 -7.06 25.55 10.92
N ALA A 497 -6.86 25.86 9.65
CA ALA A 497 -7.30 27.09 9.02
C ALA A 497 -7.30 26.91 7.50
N THR A 498 -8.22 27.60 6.82
CA THR A 498 -8.33 27.69 5.37
C THR A 498 -8.18 29.15 4.94
N MET A 499 -7.20 29.45 4.10
CA MET A 499 -6.84 30.82 3.75
C MET A 499 -6.62 31.04 2.26
N ILE A 500 -6.99 32.21 1.76
CA ILE A 500 -6.56 32.70 0.44
C ILE A 500 -5.56 33.85 0.60
N PHE A 501 -4.38 33.69 0.01
CA PHE A 501 -3.35 34.72 -0.06
C PHE A 501 -3.44 35.41 -1.42
N ALA A 502 -3.96 36.64 -1.42
CA ALA A 502 -4.19 37.45 -2.61
C ALA A 502 -3.09 38.50 -2.75
N GLY A 503 -2.63 38.79 -3.97
CA GLY A 503 -1.68 39.89 -4.19
C GLY A 503 -0.80 39.69 -5.43
N PRO A 504 0.10 40.62 -5.74
CA PRO A 504 1.02 40.49 -6.87
C PRO A 504 2.03 39.34 -6.69
N THR A 505 2.79 39.04 -7.75
CA THR A 505 3.87 38.05 -7.63
C THR A 505 5.06 38.63 -6.85
N GLY A 506 5.74 37.80 -6.06
CA GLY A 506 6.97 38.21 -5.37
C GLY A 506 6.81 39.08 -4.11
N VAL A 507 5.59 39.25 -3.58
CA VAL A 507 5.31 40.09 -2.39
C VAL A 507 5.41 39.36 -1.03
N GLY A 508 5.75 38.07 -1.03
CA GLY A 508 5.95 37.29 0.21
C GLY A 508 4.88 36.24 0.53
N LYS A 509 3.94 35.95 -0.37
CA LYS A 509 2.91 34.89 -0.20
C LYS A 509 3.53 33.54 0.16
N THR A 510 4.42 33.02 -0.70
CA THR A 510 5.11 31.73 -0.46
C THR A 510 6.06 31.78 0.74
N ALA A 511 6.69 32.93 1.01
CA ALA A 511 7.55 33.09 2.19
C ALA A 511 6.74 32.97 3.49
N THR A 512 5.54 33.52 3.51
CA THR A 512 4.59 33.41 4.63
C THR A 512 4.16 31.97 4.85
N VAL A 513 3.81 31.25 3.79
CA VAL A 513 3.49 29.81 3.85
C VAL A 513 4.63 29.00 4.47
N LYS A 514 5.87 29.22 4.02
CA LYS A 514 7.05 28.56 4.59
C LYS A 514 7.25 28.91 6.06
N ALA A 515 7.04 30.18 6.45
CA ALA A 515 7.14 30.61 7.84
C ALA A 515 6.10 29.92 8.73
N ILE A 516 4.84 29.82 8.30
CA ILE A 516 3.77 29.10 8.99
C ILE A 516 4.14 27.63 9.14
N SER A 517 4.57 27.00 8.05
CA SER A 517 4.96 25.59 8.02
C SER A 517 6.10 25.29 9.00
N SER A 518 7.13 26.14 9.03
CA SER A 518 8.23 26.01 10.00
C SER A 518 7.80 26.25 11.45
N TYR A 519 6.85 27.16 11.70
CA TYR A 519 6.39 27.47 13.06
C TYR A 519 5.52 26.37 13.65
N PHE A 520 4.51 25.93 12.88
CA PHE A 520 3.55 24.93 13.33
C PHE A 520 4.11 23.51 13.30
N PHE A 521 4.89 23.15 12.28
CA PHE A 521 5.22 21.75 12.00
C PHE A 521 6.73 21.51 11.80
N GLY A 522 7.57 22.53 12.02
CA GLY A 522 9.01 22.45 11.75
C GLY A 522 9.83 21.73 12.81
N LYS A 523 9.23 21.25 13.92
CA LYS A 523 9.98 20.63 15.03
C LYS A 523 10.05 19.12 14.90
N GLY A 524 11.18 18.61 14.39
CA GLY A 524 11.55 17.20 14.52
C GLY A 524 10.88 16.24 13.54
N GLN A 525 10.05 16.71 12.61
CA GLN A 525 9.56 15.85 11.52
C GLN A 525 10.73 15.39 10.65
N ALA A 526 10.70 14.12 10.23
CA ALA A 526 11.66 13.57 9.28
C ALA A 526 11.47 14.12 7.85
N TYR A 527 10.30 14.67 7.55
CA TYR A 527 9.93 15.17 6.24
C TYR A 527 9.62 16.67 6.26
N GLU A 528 9.77 17.33 5.11
CA GLU A 528 9.35 18.72 4.98
C GLU A 528 7.82 18.84 5.20
N PRO A 529 7.35 19.72 6.11
CA PRO A 529 5.94 19.85 6.47
C PRO A 529 5.10 20.61 5.43
N LEU A 530 5.72 21.21 4.42
CA LEU A 530 5.03 21.89 3.33
C LEU A 530 4.71 20.91 2.20
N ILE A 531 3.42 20.70 1.93
CA ILE A 531 2.94 20.02 0.73
C ILE A 531 2.58 21.11 -0.27
N ARG A 532 3.32 21.23 -1.38
CA ARG A 532 3.06 22.22 -2.43
C ARG A 532 2.51 21.55 -3.67
N LEU A 533 1.37 22.04 -4.15
CA LEU A 533 0.73 21.64 -5.39
C LEU A 533 0.53 22.87 -6.26
N ASP A 534 1.06 22.82 -7.49
CA ASP A 534 0.85 23.87 -8.49
C ASP A 534 -0.48 23.62 -9.21
N MET A 535 -1.43 24.54 -9.07
CA MET A 535 -2.77 24.40 -9.65
C MET A 535 -2.77 24.59 -11.18
N SER A 536 -1.69 25.15 -11.75
CA SER A 536 -1.49 25.18 -13.20
C SER A 536 -1.32 23.77 -13.81
N GLU A 537 -0.92 22.76 -13.02
CA GLU A 537 -0.88 21.35 -13.46
C GLU A 537 -2.27 20.73 -13.65
N PHE A 538 -3.34 21.39 -13.19
CA PHE A 538 -4.69 20.82 -13.10
C PHE A 538 -5.77 21.64 -13.85
N GLN A 539 -5.39 22.19 -15.00
CA GLN A 539 -6.28 22.97 -15.87
C GLN A 539 -7.34 22.10 -16.57
N HIS A 540 -7.01 20.84 -16.87
CA HIS A 540 -7.90 19.93 -17.60
C HIS A 540 -8.71 19.03 -16.64
N PRO A 541 -10.00 18.78 -16.92
CA PRO A 541 -10.85 17.93 -16.06
C PRO A 541 -10.28 16.52 -15.80
N SER A 542 -9.59 15.93 -16.78
CA SER A 542 -8.98 14.59 -16.63
C SER A 542 -7.88 14.54 -15.57
N GLN A 543 -7.29 15.68 -15.22
CA GLN A 543 -6.21 15.75 -14.22
C GLN A 543 -6.73 15.71 -12.79
N ILE A 544 -8.04 15.87 -12.56
CA ILE A 544 -8.66 15.79 -11.24
C ILE A 544 -8.34 14.45 -10.57
N TYR A 545 -8.39 13.34 -11.32
CA TYR A 545 -8.06 12.02 -10.77
C TYR A 545 -6.61 11.92 -10.30
N ARG A 546 -5.68 12.69 -10.88
CA ARG A 546 -4.28 12.79 -10.40
C ARG A 546 -4.15 13.58 -9.10
N LEU A 547 -5.13 14.41 -8.76
CA LEU A 547 -5.16 15.18 -7.52
C LEU A 547 -5.85 14.39 -6.41
N ILE A 548 -7.11 14.00 -6.63
CA ILE A 548 -8.04 13.45 -5.62
C ILE A 548 -8.44 11.99 -5.84
N GLY A 549 -7.93 11.33 -6.89
CA GLY A 549 -8.18 9.90 -7.10
C GLY A 549 -7.57 9.06 -5.97
N SER A 550 -7.88 7.77 -5.92
CA SER A 550 -7.37 6.85 -4.88
C SER A 550 -5.84 6.78 -4.80
N GLN A 551 -5.15 7.15 -5.88
CA GLN A 551 -3.69 7.31 -5.97
C GLN A 551 -3.28 8.76 -6.31
N GLY A 552 -4.17 9.72 -6.04
CA GLY A 552 -3.95 11.13 -6.29
C GLY A 552 -2.85 11.71 -5.41
N LYS A 553 -2.08 12.65 -5.95
CA LYS A 553 -0.96 13.31 -5.26
C LYS A 553 -1.43 13.87 -3.91
N LEU A 554 -2.54 14.60 -3.86
CA LEU A 554 -3.01 15.25 -2.64
C LEU A 554 -3.29 14.22 -1.54
N ILE A 555 -4.06 13.18 -1.87
CA ILE A 555 -4.45 12.13 -0.93
C ILE A 555 -3.22 11.40 -0.38
N GLN A 556 -2.27 11.02 -1.24
CA GLN A 556 -1.07 10.32 -0.82
C GLN A 556 -0.22 11.16 0.13
N HIS A 557 0.00 12.43 -0.20
CA HIS A 557 0.84 13.31 0.63
C HIS A 557 0.20 13.59 1.99
N VAL A 558 -1.11 13.83 2.04
CA VAL A 558 -1.81 14.12 3.30
C VAL A 558 -1.94 12.88 4.17
N ARG A 559 -2.21 11.69 3.60
CA ARG A 559 -2.19 10.42 4.36
C ARG A 559 -0.80 10.11 4.95
N GLN A 560 0.27 10.46 4.24
CA GLN A 560 1.63 10.32 4.75
C GLN A 560 1.99 11.40 5.79
N LYS A 561 1.42 12.59 5.66
CA LYS A 561 1.74 13.78 6.47
C LYS A 561 0.47 14.52 6.89
N PRO A 562 -0.30 13.98 7.85
CA PRO A 562 -1.57 14.59 8.28
C PRO A 562 -1.36 15.93 8.98
N PHE A 563 -0.20 16.14 9.60
CA PHE A 563 0.21 17.41 10.21
C PHE A 563 1.09 18.20 9.23
N SER A 564 0.47 19.05 8.42
CA SER A 564 1.15 19.74 7.33
C SER A 564 0.50 21.06 6.94
N VAL A 565 1.25 21.87 6.19
CA VAL A 565 0.69 23.00 5.45
C VAL A 565 0.50 22.57 4.01
N LEU A 566 -0.74 22.63 3.52
CA LEU A 566 -1.09 22.37 2.13
C LEU A 566 -1.13 23.69 1.37
N LEU A 567 -0.21 23.88 0.43
CA LEU A 567 -0.17 25.02 -0.47
C LEU A 567 -0.75 24.65 -1.84
N LEU A 568 -1.89 25.24 -2.17
CA LEU A 568 -2.49 25.22 -3.51
C LEU A 568 -2.08 26.52 -4.23
N ASP A 569 -1.01 26.46 -4.99
CA ASP A 569 -0.41 27.64 -5.62
C ASP A 569 -1.16 28.00 -6.92
N GLU A 570 -1.42 29.29 -7.16
CA GLU A 570 -2.11 29.82 -8.34
C GLU A 570 -3.50 29.20 -8.57
N ILE A 571 -4.33 29.18 -7.52
CA ILE A 571 -5.63 28.49 -7.49
C ILE A 571 -6.58 28.92 -8.62
N GLU A 572 -6.46 30.15 -9.12
CA GLU A 572 -7.28 30.66 -10.23
C GLU A 572 -7.02 29.95 -11.57
N LYS A 573 -5.92 29.21 -11.69
CA LYS A 573 -5.57 28.42 -12.89
C LYS A 573 -6.20 27.04 -12.89
N ALA A 574 -6.69 26.56 -11.75
CA ALA A 574 -7.29 25.24 -11.62
C ALA A 574 -8.59 25.12 -12.42
N ASN A 575 -8.92 23.90 -12.83
CA ASN A 575 -10.26 23.61 -13.33
C ASN A 575 -11.32 23.81 -12.22
N PRO A 576 -12.49 24.43 -12.48
CA PRO A 576 -13.51 24.67 -11.47
C PRO A 576 -14.03 23.43 -10.73
N LEU A 577 -14.00 22.24 -11.36
CA LEU A 577 -14.39 20.99 -10.72
C LEU A 577 -13.50 20.61 -9.52
N ILE A 578 -12.28 21.16 -9.44
CA ILE A 578 -11.39 20.98 -8.29
C ILE A 578 -11.95 21.70 -7.07
N PHE A 579 -12.57 22.85 -7.26
CA PHE A 579 -13.20 23.60 -6.16
C PHE A 579 -14.34 22.78 -5.55
N ASP A 580 -15.14 22.12 -6.38
CA ASP A 580 -16.22 21.23 -5.94
C ASP A 580 -15.71 20.05 -5.12
N ALA A 581 -14.63 19.41 -5.57
CA ALA A 581 -14.01 18.32 -4.85
C ALA A 581 -13.40 18.75 -3.51
N LEU A 582 -12.97 20.00 -3.40
CA LEU A 582 -12.40 20.55 -2.17
C LEU A 582 -13.45 21.05 -1.18
N LEU A 583 -14.73 21.22 -1.56
CA LEU A 583 -15.76 21.71 -0.63
C LEU A 583 -15.84 20.86 0.64
N THR A 584 -15.95 19.54 0.52
CA THR A 584 -15.98 18.64 1.69
C THR A 584 -14.69 18.71 2.51
N VAL A 585 -13.55 18.95 1.87
CA VAL A 585 -12.26 19.12 2.56
C VAL A 585 -12.24 20.40 3.38
N LEU A 586 -12.73 21.51 2.84
CA LEU A 586 -12.80 22.79 3.57
C LEU A 586 -13.87 22.75 4.68
N ASP A 587 -14.93 21.96 4.50
CA ASP A 587 -16.09 21.93 5.37
C ASP A 587 -16.00 20.97 6.54
N GLU A 588 -15.57 19.75 6.25
CA GLU A 588 -15.57 18.62 7.16
C GLU A 588 -14.16 18.10 7.39
N GLY A 589 -13.15 18.69 6.73
CA GLY A 589 -11.76 18.26 6.86
C GLY A 589 -11.53 16.82 6.40
N ILE A 590 -12.41 16.25 5.57
CA ILE A 590 -12.30 14.85 5.13
C ILE A 590 -12.47 14.72 3.61
N LEU A 591 -11.79 13.73 3.05
CA LEU A 591 -11.96 13.31 1.65
C LEU A 591 -12.03 11.79 1.57
N LEU A 592 -13.14 11.26 1.07
CA LEU A 592 -13.31 9.85 0.78
C LEU A 592 -12.89 9.55 -0.67
N ASP A 593 -12.04 8.55 -0.86
CA ASP A 593 -11.73 8.06 -2.21
C ASP A 593 -12.82 7.11 -2.75
N ALA A 594 -12.68 6.70 -4.01
CA ALA A 594 -13.64 5.79 -4.66
C ALA A 594 -13.79 4.42 -3.97
N ALA A 595 -12.81 4.00 -3.15
CA ALA A 595 -12.86 2.77 -2.38
C ALA A 595 -13.44 2.99 -0.96
N GLY A 596 -13.87 4.21 -0.63
CA GLY A 596 -14.40 4.55 0.70
C GLY A 596 -13.32 4.84 1.74
N ARG A 597 -12.05 4.95 1.33
CA ARG A 597 -10.96 5.23 2.29
C ARG A 597 -10.90 6.71 2.59
N LEU A 598 -10.85 7.03 3.88
CA LEU A 598 -10.81 8.41 4.38
C LEU A 598 -9.40 9.01 4.33
N THR A 599 -9.33 10.29 4.01
CA THR A 599 -8.15 11.14 4.15
C THR A 599 -8.54 12.32 5.04
N ASP A 600 -7.77 12.56 6.10
CA ASP A 600 -8.06 13.59 7.09
C ASP A 600 -7.18 14.84 6.89
N PHE A 601 -7.82 16.00 6.82
CA PHE A 601 -7.25 17.33 6.66
C PHE A 601 -7.44 18.20 7.91
N ARG A 602 -8.05 17.70 8.99
CA ARG A 602 -8.35 18.47 10.22
C ARG A 602 -7.10 18.92 10.98
N ASN A 603 -5.96 18.30 10.71
CA ASN A 603 -4.64 18.73 11.21
C ASN A 603 -3.81 19.51 10.18
N THR A 604 -4.42 19.90 9.06
CA THR A 604 -3.74 20.64 7.99
C THR A 604 -4.12 22.11 8.01
N ILE A 605 -3.17 22.96 7.63
CA ILE A 605 -3.44 24.36 7.30
C ILE A 605 -3.48 24.45 5.77
N ILE A 606 -4.63 24.82 5.21
CA ILE A 606 -4.83 24.90 3.77
C ILE A 606 -4.67 26.35 3.32
N ILE A 607 -3.69 26.60 2.46
CA ILE A 607 -3.39 27.92 1.93
C ILE A 607 -3.47 27.87 0.42
N MET A 608 -4.32 28.73 -0.15
CA MET A 608 -4.44 28.96 -1.58
C MET A 608 -3.77 30.29 -1.92
N THR A 609 -2.91 30.34 -2.92
CA THR A 609 -2.38 31.62 -3.42
C THR A 609 -3.12 32.02 -4.67
N SER A 610 -3.37 33.31 -4.82
CA SER A 610 -3.95 33.85 -6.03
C SER A 610 -3.30 35.17 -6.44
N ASN A 611 -3.20 35.39 -7.75
CA ASN A 611 -2.80 36.68 -8.33
C ASN A 611 -4.01 37.49 -8.83
N LEU A 612 -5.24 37.07 -8.54
CA LEU A 612 -6.46 37.83 -8.86
C LEU A 612 -6.42 39.23 -8.23
N GLY A 613 -6.87 40.24 -8.97
CA GLY A 613 -6.84 41.64 -8.54
C GLY A 613 -5.50 42.37 -8.73
N ALA A 614 -4.42 41.68 -9.11
CA ALA A 614 -3.11 42.30 -9.35
C ALA A 614 -3.00 43.05 -10.69
N THR A 615 -3.95 42.88 -11.61
CA THR A 615 -3.88 43.36 -13.00
C THR A 615 -4.83 44.52 -13.36
N ASN A 616 -5.53 45.12 -12.39
CA ASN A 616 -6.32 46.32 -12.69
C ASN A 616 -5.37 47.49 -12.98
N ARG A 617 -5.19 47.73 -14.27
CA ARG A 617 -4.48 48.86 -14.86
C ARG A 617 -4.89 50.14 -14.15
N SER A 618 -3.88 50.87 -13.69
CA SER A 618 -3.93 52.31 -13.49
C SER A 618 -4.48 52.99 -14.74
N SER A 619 -5.79 53.21 -14.78
CA SER A 619 -6.37 54.24 -15.62
C SER A 619 -5.81 55.57 -15.15
N LEU A 620 -5.01 56.25 -15.98
CA LEU A 620 -4.55 57.61 -15.73
C LEU A 620 -5.76 58.50 -15.46
N GLY A 621 -5.96 58.88 -14.21
CA GLY A 621 -7.02 59.77 -13.78
C GLY A 621 -7.00 59.89 -12.27
N PHE A 622 -6.81 61.12 -11.78
CA PHE A 622 -6.81 61.48 -10.37
C PHE A 622 -8.02 60.86 -9.63
N ARG A 623 -7.78 59.75 -8.93
CA ARG A 623 -8.59 59.25 -7.82
C ARG A 623 -7.64 58.59 -6.84
N SER A 624 -7.75 59.02 -5.60
CA SER A 624 -7.15 58.44 -4.39
C SER A 624 -7.01 56.93 -4.50
N TYR A 625 -5.84 56.39 -4.09
CA TYR A 625 -5.59 54.97 -3.81
C TYR A 625 -6.90 54.23 -3.45
N GLN A 626 -7.56 53.64 -4.46
CA GLN A 626 -8.62 52.70 -4.17
C GLN A 626 -7.89 51.45 -3.70
N GLU A 627 -8.20 51.01 -2.47
CA GLU A 627 -7.86 49.67 -2.00
C GLU A 627 -8.04 48.71 -3.17
N GLN A 628 -6.97 48.03 -3.57
CA GLN A 628 -7.08 46.95 -4.53
C GLN A 628 -8.09 45.98 -3.95
N ASP A 629 -9.27 45.91 -4.58
CA ASP A 629 -10.40 45.15 -4.08
C ASP A 629 -10.19 43.65 -4.39
N TYR A 630 -9.18 43.08 -3.73
CA TYR A 630 -8.83 41.67 -3.83
C TYR A 630 -10.01 40.79 -3.41
N GLU A 631 -10.75 41.23 -2.39
CA GLU A 631 -11.89 40.52 -1.85
C GLU A 631 -13.04 40.45 -2.88
N SER A 632 -13.41 41.56 -3.55
CA SER A 632 -14.46 41.48 -4.59
C SER A 632 -14.03 40.67 -5.81
N ASN A 633 -12.76 40.72 -6.20
CA ASN A 633 -12.25 39.90 -7.30
C ASN A 633 -12.29 38.41 -6.97
N ILE A 634 -11.89 38.03 -5.75
CA ILE A 634 -11.97 36.66 -5.25
C ILE A 634 -13.43 36.22 -5.16
N ARG A 635 -14.31 37.07 -4.62
CA ARG A 635 -15.74 36.79 -4.49
C ARG A 635 -16.46 36.67 -5.85
N SER A 636 -15.96 37.35 -6.86
CA SER A 636 -16.49 37.26 -8.23
C SER A 636 -15.97 36.03 -8.98
N PHE A 637 -14.76 35.57 -8.66
CA PHE A 637 -14.16 34.39 -9.28
C PHE A 637 -14.71 33.08 -8.70
N PHE A 638 -14.76 32.97 -7.36
CA PHE A 638 -15.27 31.78 -6.69
C PHE A 638 -16.78 31.86 -6.50
N ARG A 639 -17.44 30.71 -6.65
CA ARG A 639 -18.85 30.60 -6.28
C ARG A 639 -19.03 30.83 -4.77
N PRO A 640 -20.18 31.37 -4.32
CA PRO A 640 -20.45 31.62 -2.90
C PRO A 640 -20.25 30.39 -2.03
N GLU A 641 -20.57 29.19 -2.52
CA GLU A 641 -20.40 27.94 -1.79
C GLU A 641 -18.95 27.66 -1.43
N PHE A 642 -17.98 28.03 -2.27
CA PHE A 642 -16.55 27.86 -1.98
C PHE A 642 -16.03 29.00 -1.11
N TYR A 643 -16.40 30.24 -1.45
CA TYR A 643 -15.97 31.45 -0.73
C TYR A 643 -16.32 31.38 0.76
N ASN A 644 -17.53 30.95 1.09
CA ASN A 644 -18.02 30.88 2.47
C ASN A 644 -17.32 29.81 3.33
N ARG A 645 -16.46 28.98 2.74
CA ARG A 645 -15.70 27.92 3.45
C ARG A 645 -14.24 28.29 3.66
N VAL A 646 -13.84 29.48 3.22
CA VAL A 646 -12.52 30.06 3.48
C VAL A 646 -12.60 30.88 4.76
N ASP A 647 -11.78 30.55 5.75
CA ASP A 647 -11.78 31.24 7.05
C ASP A 647 -11.25 32.67 6.95
N ALA A 648 -10.25 32.91 6.10
CA ALA A 648 -9.67 34.25 5.92
C ALA A 648 -9.09 34.50 4.52
N ILE A 649 -9.25 35.73 4.05
CA ILE A 649 -8.55 36.27 2.88
C ILE A 649 -7.48 37.24 3.37
N LEU A 650 -6.23 36.98 3.01
CA LEU A 650 -5.09 37.81 3.35
C LEU A 650 -4.59 38.49 2.08
N ALA A 651 -4.91 39.78 1.95
CA ALA A 651 -4.41 40.63 0.88
C ALA A 651 -2.96 41.05 1.18
N PHE A 652 -2.06 40.85 0.23
CA PHE A 652 -0.66 41.26 0.31
C PHE A 652 -0.45 42.55 -0.46
N ASN A 653 0.14 43.52 0.20
CA ASN A 653 0.41 44.81 -0.42
C ASN A 653 1.63 44.73 -1.34
N PRO A 654 1.69 45.55 -2.39
CA PRO A 654 2.94 45.80 -3.13
C PRO A 654 4.07 46.20 -2.18
N LEU A 655 5.31 45.80 -2.50
CA LEU A 655 6.47 46.08 -1.65
C LEU A 655 6.90 47.54 -1.82
N GLU A 656 7.05 48.26 -0.70
CA GLU A 656 7.62 49.61 -0.67
C GLU A 656 9.15 49.58 -0.77
N LYS A 657 9.76 50.71 -1.16
CA LYS A 657 11.23 50.84 -1.33
C LYS A 657 12.01 50.38 -0.10
N ASP A 658 11.61 50.82 1.09
CA ASP A 658 12.27 50.45 2.35
C ASP A 658 12.15 48.95 2.65
N THR A 659 11.02 48.35 2.27
CA THR A 659 10.79 46.91 2.41
C THR A 659 11.69 46.13 1.46
N ILE A 660 11.85 46.59 0.22
CA ILE A 660 12.75 45.98 -0.77
C ILE A 660 14.19 46.00 -0.25
N LEU A 661 14.67 47.15 0.25
CA LEU A 661 16.01 47.27 0.84
C LEU A 661 16.21 46.32 2.04
N ALA A 662 15.19 46.16 2.88
CA ALA A 662 15.24 45.21 4.00
C ALA A 662 15.30 43.75 3.52
N ILE A 663 14.59 43.40 2.43
CA ILE A 663 14.66 42.08 1.81
C ILE A 663 16.04 41.86 1.19
N THR A 664 16.57 42.83 0.45
CA THR A 664 17.93 42.78 -0.13
C THR A 664 18.97 42.54 0.93
N ARG A 665 18.96 43.31 2.03
CA ARG A 665 19.89 43.11 3.14
C ARG A 665 19.83 41.67 3.68
N LYS A 666 18.63 41.15 3.89
CA LYS A 666 18.44 39.78 4.39
C LYS A 666 18.99 38.72 3.42
N GLU A 667 18.67 38.82 2.12
CA GLU A 667 19.17 37.86 1.12
C GLU A 667 20.70 37.88 1.04
N LEU A 668 21.33 39.05 1.20
CA LEU A 668 22.78 39.19 1.28
C LEU A 668 23.35 38.55 2.56
N GLU A 669 22.73 38.79 3.70
CA GLU A 669 23.09 38.16 4.99
C GLU A 669 22.96 36.63 4.92
N ASP A 670 21.98 36.10 4.19
CA ASP A 670 21.79 34.66 4.02
C ASP A 670 22.94 34.00 3.21
N ILE A 671 23.69 34.75 2.38
CA ILE A 671 24.89 34.26 1.68
C ILE A 671 25.96 33.81 2.69
N GLN A 672 26.09 34.50 3.82
CA GLN A 672 27.02 34.16 4.90
C GLN A 672 26.82 32.71 5.41
N GLN A 673 25.62 32.16 5.24
CA GLN A 673 25.27 30.83 5.73
C GLN A 673 25.70 29.69 4.79
N ARG A 674 26.20 29.97 3.59
CA ARG A 674 26.59 28.96 2.60
C ARG A 674 27.88 28.24 3.02
N ASP A 675 27.94 26.93 2.77
CA ASP A 675 29.04 26.06 3.20
C ASP A 675 30.41 26.55 2.75
N GLY A 676 30.52 27.03 1.50
CA GLY A 676 31.78 27.54 0.97
C GLY A 676 32.35 28.72 1.76
N ILE A 677 31.49 29.56 2.36
CA ILE A 677 31.89 30.72 3.16
C ILE A 677 32.14 30.28 4.61
N LYS A 678 31.23 29.47 5.19
CA LYS A 678 31.34 28.94 6.54
C LYS A 678 32.60 28.11 6.76
N GLN A 679 32.89 27.17 5.87
CA GLN A 679 34.06 26.28 5.98
C GLN A 679 35.37 27.04 5.89
N ARG A 680 35.38 28.15 5.13
CA ARG A 680 36.54 29.04 5.02
C ARG A 680 36.60 30.07 6.14
N SER A 681 35.63 30.11 7.04
CA SER A 681 35.50 31.14 8.09
C SER A 681 35.62 32.56 7.54
N VAL A 682 35.07 32.80 6.34
CA VAL A 682 35.06 34.13 5.72
C VAL A 682 33.87 34.91 6.25
N GLN A 683 34.10 36.18 6.61
CA GLN A 683 33.04 37.10 7.02
C GLN A 683 32.72 38.06 5.87
N LEU A 684 31.47 38.12 5.44
CA LEU A 684 31.00 39.06 4.43
C LEU A 684 30.44 40.32 5.11
N GLN A 685 30.83 41.48 4.61
CA GLN A 685 30.25 42.76 4.96
C GLN A 685 29.76 43.45 3.70
N PHE A 686 28.51 43.92 3.70
CA PHE A 686 27.89 44.57 2.54
C PHE A 686 27.68 46.05 2.86
N THR A 687 28.14 46.93 1.97
CA THR A 687 27.96 48.37 2.15
C THR A 687 26.51 48.80 1.88
N LYS A 688 26.14 49.99 2.37
CA LYS A 688 24.81 50.54 2.15
C LYS A 688 24.55 50.79 0.67
N ASP A 689 25.55 51.30 -0.05
CA ASP A 689 25.45 51.63 -1.48
C ASP A 689 25.23 50.37 -2.32
N LEU A 690 25.86 49.24 -1.96
CA LEU A 690 25.60 47.95 -2.59
C LEU A 690 24.16 47.46 -2.37
N ILE A 691 23.64 47.60 -1.14
CA ILE A 691 22.26 47.19 -0.81
C ILE A 691 21.25 48.03 -1.59
N GLU A 692 21.48 49.34 -1.69
CA GLU A 692 20.64 50.25 -2.47
C GLU A 692 20.69 49.90 -3.97
N PHE A 693 21.88 49.71 -4.52
CA PHE A 693 22.07 49.32 -5.92
C PHE A 693 21.37 48.00 -6.27
N ILE A 694 21.60 46.94 -5.49
CA ILE A 694 20.96 45.63 -5.74
C ILE A 694 19.45 45.69 -5.51
N GLY A 695 18.98 46.51 -4.56
CA GLY A 695 17.55 46.73 -4.34
C GLY A 695 16.87 47.42 -5.52
N GLU A 696 17.56 48.33 -6.20
CA GLU A 696 17.04 49.04 -7.38
C GLU A 696 17.11 48.18 -8.66
N GLU A 697 18.23 47.50 -8.93
CA GLU A 697 18.37 46.59 -10.09
C GLU A 697 17.53 45.32 -9.94
N GLY A 698 17.46 44.76 -8.72
CA GLY A 698 16.82 43.48 -8.42
C GLY A 698 15.31 43.55 -8.23
N PHE A 699 14.70 44.73 -8.29
CA PHE A 699 13.27 44.91 -8.12
C PHE A 699 12.57 45.16 -9.45
N ASP A 700 11.57 44.33 -9.74
CA ASP A 700 10.66 44.55 -10.85
C ASP A 700 9.24 44.80 -10.32
N PRO A 701 8.59 45.93 -10.64
CA PRO A 701 7.23 46.23 -10.19
C PRO A 701 6.18 45.15 -10.54
N LYS A 702 6.42 44.35 -11.58
CA LYS A 702 5.57 43.24 -12.04
C LYS A 702 5.93 41.91 -11.38
N TYR A 703 7.21 41.63 -11.17
CA TYR A 703 7.68 40.33 -10.64
C TYR A 703 8.08 40.35 -9.14
N GLY A 704 8.00 41.50 -8.48
CA GLY A 704 8.36 41.71 -7.08
C GLY A 704 9.85 41.45 -6.84
N ALA A 705 10.19 40.90 -5.67
CA ALA A 705 11.58 40.58 -5.29
C ALA A 705 12.14 39.28 -5.92
N ARG A 706 11.49 38.69 -6.93
CA ARG A 706 11.99 37.46 -7.60
C ARG A 706 13.28 37.68 -8.42
N PRO A 707 13.46 38.79 -9.17
CA PRO A 707 14.71 39.06 -9.89
C PRO A 707 15.90 39.28 -8.95
N LEU A 708 15.65 39.80 -7.74
CA LEU A 708 16.66 40.06 -6.71
C LEU A 708 17.60 38.88 -6.45
N GLN A 709 17.06 37.66 -6.29
CA GLN A 709 17.89 36.47 -6.06
C GLN A 709 18.82 36.17 -7.24
N ARG A 710 18.35 36.41 -8.47
CA ARG A 710 19.17 36.23 -9.67
C ARG A 710 20.30 37.26 -9.73
N GLU A 711 20.01 38.50 -9.34
CA GLU A 711 21.01 39.56 -9.30
C GLU A 711 22.05 39.32 -8.21
N VAL A 712 21.64 38.87 -7.03
CA VAL A 712 22.54 38.45 -5.96
C VAL A 712 23.46 37.30 -6.41
N GLU A 713 22.91 36.29 -7.08
CA GLU A 713 23.72 35.19 -7.63
C GLU A 713 24.72 35.68 -8.68
N ARG A 714 24.27 36.52 -9.63
CA ARG A 714 25.07 37.05 -10.73
C ARG A 714 26.20 37.97 -10.25
N LEU A 715 25.87 38.92 -9.39
CA LEU A 715 26.76 40.04 -9.03
C LEU A 715 27.64 39.74 -7.82
N ILE A 716 27.25 38.78 -6.97
CA ILE A 716 27.97 38.50 -5.72
C ILE A 716 28.45 37.06 -5.67
N VAL A 717 27.54 36.09 -5.75
CA VAL A 717 27.90 34.69 -5.50
C VAL A 717 28.84 34.16 -6.58
N ALA A 718 28.53 34.38 -7.86
CA ALA A 718 29.37 33.90 -8.96
C ALA A 718 30.80 34.51 -8.89
N PRO A 719 30.98 35.83 -8.70
CA PRO A 719 32.31 36.41 -8.47
C PRO A 719 33.02 35.89 -7.22
N LEU A 720 32.32 35.69 -6.09
CA LEU A 720 32.91 35.07 -4.90
C LEU A 720 33.37 33.62 -5.17
N GLY A 721 32.59 32.88 -5.97
CA GLY A 721 32.95 31.54 -6.40
C GLY A 721 34.25 31.52 -7.20
N LEU A 722 34.38 32.43 -8.18
CA LEU A 722 35.61 32.61 -8.94
C LEU A 722 36.78 33.00 -8.05
N LEU A 723 36.58 33.97 -7.14
CA LEU A 723 37.60 34.39 -6.18
C LEU A 723 38.15 33.21 -5.36
N PHE A 724 37.27 32.32 -4.88
CA PHE A 724 37.68 31.15 -4.10
C PHE A 724 38.32 30.04 -4.95
N ILE A 725 38.00 29.94 -6.24
CA ILE A 725 38.65 29.01 -7.18
C ILE A 725 40.06 29.50 -7.50
N GLU A 726 40.22 30.79 -7.79
CA GLU A 726 41.51 31.42 -8.09
C GLU A 726 42.41 31.51 -6.85
N ASN A 727 41.83 31.55 -5.65
CA ASN A 727 42.54 31.62 -4.38
C ASN A 727 42.11 30.48 -3.42
N PRO A 728 42.53 29.22 -3.67
CA PRO A 728 42.08 28.07 -2.87
C PRO A 728 42.40 28.15 -1.38
N THR A 729 43.41 28.93 -0.99
CA THR A 729 43.85 29.12 0.41
C THR A 729 43.16 30.29 1.11
N PHE A 730 42.21 30.96 0.45
CA PHE A 730 41.50 32.10 1.01
C PHE A 730 40.58 31.67 2.17
N ALA A 731 40.97 31.99 3.40
CA ALA A 731 40.25 31.63 4.63
C ALA A 731 40.51 32.61 5.78
N ASN A 732 39.61 32.64 6.77
CA ASN A 732 39.69 33.45 8.00
C ASN A 732 39.84 34.97 7.74
N ARG A 733 39.19 35.50 6.71
CA ARG A 733 39.24 36.92 6.34
C ARG A 733 37.86 37.55 6.26
N THR A 734 37.83 38.87 6.33
CA THR A 734 36.63 39.65 6.04
C THR A 734 36.69 40.13 4.60
N ILE A 735 35.63 39.89 3.82
CA ILE A 735 35.43 40.47 2.50
C ILE A 735 34.37 41.56 2.65
N THR A 736 34.75 42.80 2.35
CA THR A 736 33.80 43.90 2.19
C THR A 736 33.40 43.96 0.72
N VAL A 737 32.11 43.77 0.46
CA VAL A 737 31.50 43.89 -0.87
C VAL A 737 30.88 45.27 -0.97
N ASP A 738 31.27 46.02 -2.00
CA ASP A 738 30.92 47.43 -2.18
C ASP A 738 30.48 47.71 -3.62
N TYR A 739 29.69 48.76 -3.83
CA TYR A 739 29.34 49.27 -5.15
C TYR A 739 29.92 50.68 -5.32
N ASP A 740 30.87 50.84 -6.24
CA ASP A 740 31.61 52.09 -6.41
C ASP A 740 30.93 53.08 -7.39
N GLY A 741 29.68 52.79 -7.80
CA GLY A 741 28.94 53.54 -8.81
C GLY A 741 29.14 53.03 -10.24
N LYS A 742 30.02 52.04 -10.47
CA LYS A 742 30.23 51.40 -11.78
C LYS A 742 30.15 49.89 -11.70
N GLU A 743 30.85 49.28 -10.73
CA GLU A 743 30.92 47.83 -10.58
C GLU A 743 30.87 47.38 -9.11
N VAL A 744 30.53 46.11 -8.92
CA VAL A 744 30.60 45.47 -7.60
C VAL A 744 32.05 45.06 -7.34
N SER A 745 32.62 45.57 -6.26
CA SER A 745 34.01 45.35 -5.87
C SER A 745 34.11 44.55 -4.57
N PHE A 746 35.17 43.75 -4.46
CA PHE A 746 35.46 42.90 -3.29
C PHE A 746 36.80 43.35 -2.68
N ARG A 747 36.80 43.77 -1.41
CA ARG A 747 38.00 44.22 -0.67
C ARG A 747 38.30 43.27 0.49
N TYR A 748 39.53 42.75 0.60
CA TYR A 748 39.92 41.71 1.57
C TYR A 748 41.43 41.58 1.83
#